data_AF-A0A2N5SKL4-F1
#
_entry.id   AF-A0A2N5SKL4-F1
#
_cell.length_a   1.000
_cell.length_b   1.000
_cell.length_c   1.000
_cell.angle_alpha   90.00
_cell.angle_beta   90.00
_cell.angle_gamma   90.00
#
_symmetry.space_group_name_H-M   'P 1'
#
loop_
_entity.id
_entity.type
_entity.pdbx_description
1 polymer ?
#
loop_
_entity_poly.entity_id
_entity_poly.type
_entity_poly.pdbx_seq_one_letter_code
_entity_poly.pdbx_strand_id
1 'polypeptide(L)'
;MDDPNFELVDRGTHTYRCLICPHARVLNDVAKHRRRPVHILNVRQLASANVNAGPPRPPSPTSREQQAREEIRVGEEQDAAHAEQVWATMDALYDRQEHGQIPAVIPRTLEEELDEHDPIIAGPDDLPPLERLLQEDDWQQILEDELEALHGDNEQPAPGGDAHDPGREKIGRGVPVPTDHWYPFKSKMEVIGSLIMGHTHSMISRSLYSKIRGILALCDINLPAWATVQASRTRIRKLLGNRINYCSSPFDTPTFSLDPQTLVAMDLANPLIANDLDFYPESSNGAPVYKFSQSHKWLKCLSPSHRAQISMMSCEGTRVIITLPKAIPFDDPILSSVDVQEFQSIYSEILLADGRCLNDACGASIVQTDGHALNDVVTLVPNPWRLKAKGKIIRHVPITLYADDTSGNLSKQFNKHISFFFTLSGLPPHLSNQEYNCHFLATSNVASVLEVAEPLVDGFNHMALEGFSAWDCSISQTVLVNSVVLCFLADSPMHAEVTNTPNPGQSNHPCRMCKLSVEYKSEMKSLAYIQQFLHLDEAGNESPNPPRSWATTIKDSMRLYDIFMEHNITQFRTQSQILGVKDSINTRFVEESRGDNAVKAKMAALDLNYPTRLYNPFLRLEGFDGALDAPVETLHVVLLGIVKYLARDDISSLKAKDKITLAARLDSFNSTSLNLCSFRESIRRFGPASLFATEKFESYNGVLRQASIHSNRLVPSRDLATTFDNFSSLKFLVSGGVIHHDGNNSTSTASKNVQDIFLGNPVIQRAMGYNSHTARPPSVEAFPMVTKGRPRGSKDPAIPPELLASAPCSSILEVTELQIAKHDHLRKGVYVVVRVMTPCTDTVVGLVESLWARKRSHRTDYFVKVQGFTLGEIDQAYQMRSLRKTNHHSVIHIEKVAGTINVQHNCRKFNCPIKKTRQGQVERQDLKVLRPQVCHADNDHFIINSASLSNVELHHSIASLPTVPVSPMDWLQCVRDGYANWLYTPNHNANDILEEDEDDQSGDDAAEGDAEEEDEADDDID
;
A
#
# COMPACT_ATOMS: atom_id res chain seq x y z
N MET A 1 7.27 42.98 -46.98
CA MET A 1 6.98 44.41 -46.74
C MET A 1 7.04 44.62 -45.23
N ASP A 2 8.24 45.04 -44.84
CA ASP A 2 8.81 45.48 -43.56
C ASP A 2 7.92 45.40 -42.31
N ASP A 3 8.11 44.31 -41.55
CA ASP A 3 7.66 44.22 -40.16
C ASP A 3 8.51 45.19 -39.32
N PRO A 4 7.93 46.17 -38.62
CA PRO A 4 8.68 47.18 -37.86
C PRO A 4 9.52 46.59 -36.71
N ASN A 5 9.32 45.31 -36.37
CA ASN A 5 10.05 44.63 -35.31
C ASN A 5 11.29 43.87 -35.82
N PHE A 6 11.54 43.86 -37.12
CA PHE A 6 12.67 43.19 -37.75
C PHE A 6 13.38 44.11 -38.74
N GLU A 7 14.68 44.28 -38.54
CA GLU A 7 15.54 45.08 -39.41
C GLU A 7 16.24 44.15 -40.41
N LEU A 8 16.19 44.47 -41.70
CA LEU A 8 16.89 43.70 -42.73
C LEU A 8 18.40 44.02 -42.66
N VAL A 9 19.22 42.99 -42.45
CA VAL A 9 20.68 43.11 -42.28
C VAL A 9 21.39 42.98 -43.63
N ASP A 10 20.98 42.03 -44.47
CA ASP A 10 21.53 41.85 -45.82
C ASP A 10 20.43 41.44 -46.83
N ARG A 11 20.35 42.20 -47.93
CA ARG A 11 19.41 41.98 -49.03
C ARG A 11 19.79 40.78 -49.91
N GLY A 12 21.07 40.44 -50.00
CA GLY A 12 21.55 39.30 -50.80
C GLY A 12 21.16 37.96 -50.17
N THR A 13 21.30 37.85 -48.85
CA THR A 13 21.08 36.61 -48.10
C THR A 13 19.72 36.52 -47.40
N HIS A 14 18.87 37.56 -47.52
CA HIS A 14 17.54 37.65 -46.86
C HIS A 14 17.63 37.43 -45.34
N THR A 15 18.55 38.13 -44.70
CA THR A 15 18.78 37.99 -43.26
C THR A 15 18.29 39.20 -42.47
N TYR A 16 17.71 38.94 -41.30
CA TYR A 16 16.97 39.90 -40.49
C TYR A 16 17.45 39.88 -39.04
N ARG A 17 17.42 41.03 -38.38
CA ARG A 17 17.68 41.16 -36.94
C ARG A 17 16.39 41.52 -36.23
N CYS A 18 16.08 40.80 -35.15
CA CYS A 18 14.92 41.12 -34.32
C CYS A 18 15.25 42.29 -33.40
N LEU A 19 14.42 43.34 -33.41
CA LEU A 19 14.57 44.52 -32.55
C LEU A 19 13.99 44.32 -31.15
N ILE A 20 13.15 43.29 -30.97
CA ILE A 20 12.48 42.94 -29.70
C ILE A 20 13.37 42.05 -28.81
N CYS A 21 14.24 41.25 -29.41
CA CYS A 21 15.08 40.27 -28.71
C CYS A 21 16.54 40.75 -28.70
N PRO A 22 17.03 41.38 -27.61
CA PRO A 22 18.34 42.06 -27.60
C PRO A 22 19.54 41.13 -27.89
N HIS A 23 19.40 39.83 -27.63
CA HIS A 23 20.44 38.82 -27.88
C HIS A 23 20.17 37.92 -29.11
N ALA A 24 19.19 38.25 -29.96
CA ALA A 24 18.94 37.47 -31.17
C ALA A 24 20.08 37.66 -32.18
N ARG A 25 20.75 36.56 -32.56
CA ARG A 25 21.65 36.51 -33.73
C ARG A 25 20.86 36.79 -35.01
N VAL A 26 21.56 37.20 -36.08
CA VAL A 26 20.98 37.42 -37.42
C VAL A 26 20.21 36.17 -37.88
N LEU A 27 18.98 36.36 -38.36
CA LEU A 27 17.96 35.34 -38.60
C LEU A 27 17.65 35.25 -40.09
N ASN A 28 17.50 34.04 -40.62
CA ASN A 28 17.12 33.81 -42.03
C ASN A 28 15.63 33.46 -42.16
N ASP A 29 14.99 33.07 -41.05
CA ASP A 29 13.57 32.71 -40.98
C ASP A 29 12.88 33.44 -39.83
N VAL A 30 12.21 34.54 -40.18
CA VAL A 30 11.45 35.40 -39.26
C VAL A 30 10.20 34.67 -38.72
N ALA A 31 9.59 33.78 -39.50
CA ALA A 31 8.38 33.07 -39.11
C ALA A 31 8.65 32.05 -38.00
N LYS A 32 9.78 31.33 -38.09
CA LYS A 32 10.24 30.42 -37.03
C LYS A 32 10.63 31.18 -35.76
N HIS A 33 11.29 32.34 -35.88
CA HIS A 33 11.66 33.15 -34.72
C HIS A 33 10.43 33.65 -33.93
N ARG A 34 9.37 34.08 -34.63
CA ARG A 34 8.11 34.55 -34.02
C ARG A 34 7.43 33.51 -33.13
N ARG A 35 7.59 32.22 -33.44
CA ARG A 35 7.00 31.12 -32.67
C ARG A 35 7.81 30.74 -31.43
N ARG A 36 9.01 31.32 -31.23
CA ARG A 36 9.83 31.00 -30.05
C ARG A 36 9.22 31.60 -28.78
N PRO A 37 9.14 30.85 -27.68
CA PRO A 37 8.53 31.31 -26.42
C PRO A 37 9.11 32.63 -25.91
N VAL A 38 10.43 32.81 -26.03
CA VAL A 38 11.14 34.02 -25.60
C VAL A 38 10.70 35.27 -26.39
N HIS A 39 10.50 35.14 -27.70
CA HIS A 39 10.02 36.26 -28.52
C HIS A 39 8.57 36.61 -28.15
N ILE A 40 7.71 35.61 -27.95
CA ILE A 40 6.31 35.81 -27.51
C ILE A 40 6.25 36.50 -26.13
N LEU A 41 7.15 36.14 -25.21
CA LEU A 41 7.28 36.76 -23.90
C LEU A 41 7.70 38.23 -23.99
N ASN A 42 8.73 38.54 -24.78
CA ASN A 42 9.21 39.91 -24.96
C ASN A 42 8.16 40.80 -25.65
N VAL A 43 7.43 40.26 -26.64
CA VAL A 43 6.29 40.95 -27.28
C VAL A 43 5.20 41.27 -26.25
N ARG A 44 4.86 40.31 -25.37
CA ARG A 44 3.86 40.52 -24.30
C ARG A 44 4.33 41.57 -23.29
N GLN A 45 5.61 41.59 -22.94
CA GLN A 45 6.18 42.61 -22.05
C GLN A 45 6.13 44.02 -22.68
N LEU A 46 6.52 44.16 -23.94
CA LEU A 46 6.39 45.42 -24.70
C LEU A 46 4.93 45.88 -24.83
N ALA A 47 4.00 44.94 -25.05
CA ALA A 47 2.57 45.25 -25.09
C ALA A 47 2.05 45.73 -23.72
N SER A 48 2.54 45.16 -22.61
CA SER A 48 2.17 45.60 -21.26
C SER A 48 2.81 46.94 -20.84
N ALA A 49 3.99 47.28 -21.37
CA ALA A 49 4.66 48.55 -21.10
C ALA A 49 3.99 49.75 -21.80
N ASN A 50 3.38 49.54 -22.97
CA ASN A 50 2.69 50.58 -23.74
C ASN A 50 1.26 50.90 -23.26
N VAL A 51 0.75 50.23 -22.21
CA VAL A 51 -0.58 50.50 -21.64
C VAL A 51 -0.54 51.57 -20.52
N ASN A 52 0.64 52.00 -20.06
CA ASN A 52 0.80 52.94 -18.94
C ASN A 52 1.04 54.40 -19.31
N ALA A 53 0.73 54.84 -20.54
CA ALA A 53 0.84 56.25 -20.93
C ALA A 53 -0.49 56.80 -21.48
N GLY A 54 -1.39 57.22 -20.58
CA GLY A 54 -2.57 58.03 -20.91
C GLY A 54 -3.66 57.96 -19.83
N PRO A 55 -4.32 59.07 -19.46
CA PRO A 55 -5.35 59.04 -18.42
C PRO A 55 -6.60 58.29 -18.93
N PRO A 56 -7.35 57.61 -18.05
CA PRO A 56 -8.42 56.70 -18.46
C PRO A 56 -9.59 57.48 -19.05
N ARG A 57 -9.91 57.19 -20.30
CA ARG A 57 -11.18 57.57 -20.94
C ARG A 57 -12.25 56.55 -20.50
N PRO A 58 -13.45 56.98 -20.04
CA PRO A 58 -14.46 56.05 -19.58
C PRO A 58 -14.94 55.14 -20.73
N PRO A 59 -15.21 53.84 -20.47
CA PRO A 59 -15.67 52.93 -21.50
C PRO A 59 -17.09 53.30 -21.94
N SER A 60 -17.27 53.44 -23.26
CA SER A 60 -18.58 53.48 -23.88
C SER A 60 -19.29 52.14 -23.65
N PRO A 61 -20.61 52.14 -23.36
CA PRO A 61 -21.33 50.91 -23.05
C PRO A 61 -21.37 50.02 -24.29
N THR A 62 -20.62 48.91 -24.25
CA THR A 62 -20.83 47.78 -25.15
C THR A 62 -22.25 47.27 -24.95
N SER A 63 -22.95 46.97 -26.04
CA SER A 63 -24.33 46.50 -25.93
C SER A 63 -24.36 45.19 -25.12
N ARG A 64 -25.41 45.01 -24.31
CA ARG A 64 -25.63 43.79 -23.52
C ARG A 64 -25.52 42.51 -24.34
N GLU A 65 -25.80 42.58 -25.64
CA GLU A 65 -25.68 41.46 -26.57
C GLU A 65 -24.23 41.11 -26.92
N GLN A 66 -23.33 42.09 -27.02
CA GLN A 66 -21.91 41.82 -27.26
C GLN A 66 -21.22 41.27 -26.02
N GLN A 67 -21.54 41.76 -24.82
CA GLN A 67 -21.05 41.17 -23.58
C GLN A 67 -21.57 39.74 -23.38
N ALA A 68 -22.84 39.48 -23.66
CA ALA A 68 -23.40 38.13 -23.58
C ALA A 68 -22.76 37.18 -24.61
N ARG A 69 -22.49 37.64 -25.84
CA ARG A 69 -21.81 36.83 -26.86
C ARG A 69 -20.35 36.54 -26.50
N GLU A 70 -19.65 37.51 -25.93
CA GLU A 70 -18.27 37.33 -25.48
C GLU A 70 -18.21 36.40 -24.26
N GLU A 71 -19.13 36.53 -23.30
CA GLU A 71 -19.25 35.61 -22.15
C GLU A 71 -19.61 34.18 -22.59
N ILE A 72 -20.49 34.02 -23.60
CA ILE A 72 -20.81 32.70 -24.18
C ILE A 72 -19.57 32.12 -24.89
N ARG A 73 -18.85 32.92 -25.68
CA ARG A 73 -17.65 32.46 -26.39
C ARG A 73 -16.54 32.07 -25.42
N VAL A 74 -16.29 32.87 -24.39
CA VAL A 74 -15.32 32.57 -23.33
C VAL A 74 -15.76 31.34 -22.53
N GLY A 75 -17.06 31.18 -22.26
CA GLY A 75 -17.61 29.99 -21.61
C GLY A 75 -17.48 28.73 -22.48
N GLU A 76 -17.65 28.83 -23.79
CA GLU A 76 -17.47 27.74 -24.74
C GLU A 76 -15.99 27.37 -24.92
N GLU A 77 -15.09 28.35 -24.95
CA GLU A 77 -13.63 28.14 -24.97
C GLU A 77 -13.15 27.51 -23.65
N GLN A 78 -13.71 27.91 -22.50
CA GLN A 78 -13.41 27.32 -21.19
C GLN A 78 -14.04 25.95 -21.00
N ASP A 79 -15.24 25.69 -21.54
CA ASP A 79 -15.85 24.36 -21.57
C ASP A 79 -15.03 23.41 -22.46
N ALA A 80 -14.54 23.89 -23.61
CA ALA A 80 -13.65 23.15 -24.49
C ALA A 80 -12.31 22.88 -23.80
N ALA A 81 -11.70 23.87 -23.14
CA ALA A 81 -10.46 23.71 -22.39
C ALA A 81 -10.63 22.81 -21.16
N HIS A 82 -11.79 22.83 -20.49
CA HIS A 82 -12.07 21.93 -19.37
C HIS A 82 -12.36 20.51 -19.85
N ALA A 83 -13.08 20.33 -20.95
CA ALA A 83 -13.26 19.02 -21.58
C ALA A 83 -11.90 18.48 -22.03
N GLU A 84 -11.11 19.29 -22.73
CA GLU A 84 -9.74 18.97 -23.13
C GLU A 84 -8.83 18.72 -21.93
N GLN A 85 -8.99 19.43 -20.80
CA GLN A 85 -8.27 19.15 -19.57
C GLN A 85 -8.77 17.86 -18.89
N VAL A 86 -10.07 17.53 -18.92
CA VAL A 86 -10.60 16.27 -18.39
C VAL A 86 -10.13 15.10 -19.24
N TRP A 87 -10.13 15.25 -20.58
CA TRP A 87 -9.58 14.26 -21.51
C TRP A 87 -8.07 14.19 -21.42
N ALA A 88 -7.34 15.30 -21.30
CA ALA A 88 -5.91 15.32 -21.08
C ALA A 88 -5.54 14.86 -19.66
N THR A 89 -6.42 14.98 -18.66
CA THR A 89 -6.21 14.41 -17.32
C THR A 89 -6.53 12.92 -17.34
N MET A 90 -7.52 12.46 -18.10
CA MET A 90 -7.75 11.03 -18.34
C MET A 90 -6.61 10.43 -19.17
N ASP A 91 -6.29 10.99 -20.33
CA ASP A 91 -5.17 10.61 -21.18
C ASP A 91 -3.83 10.73 -20.41
N ALA A 92 -3.58 11.76 -19.58
CA ALA A 92 -2.38 11.82 -18.71
C ALA A 92 -2.46 10.97 -17.42
N LEU A 93 -3.62 10.41 -17.08
CA LEU A 93 -3.74 9.31 -16.11
C LEU A 93 -3.44 7.96 -16.80
N TYR A 94 -3.56 7.88 -18.13
CA TYR A 94 -3.33 6.69 -18.95
C TYR A 94 -1.92 6.64 -19.59
N ASP A 95 -1.30 7.79 -19.90
CA ASP A 95 -0.02 7.95 -20.64
C ASP A 95 1.15 8.46 -19.75
N ARG A 96 1.26 8.01 -18.49
CA ARG A 96 2.49 8.26 -17.72
C ARG A 96 3.58 7.24 -18.05
N GLN A 97 4.12 7.33 -19.27
CA GLN A 97 5.52 7.03 -19.62
C GLN A 97 6.01 8.22 -20.47
N GLU A 98 6.77 9.11 -19.83
CA GLU A 98 8.16 9.42 -20.20
C GLU A 98 8.33 10.11 -21.55
N HIS A 99 8.54 11.43 -21.56
CA HIS A 99 9.37 12.11 -22.58
C HIS A 99 10.18 13.22 -21.90
N GLY A 100 11.51 13.10 -21.97
CA GLY A 100 12.47 13.97 -21.32
C GLY A 100 12.70 15.30 -22.01
N GLN A 101 12.91 16.35 -21.21
CA GLN A 101 13.78 17.48 -21.56
C GLN A 101 14.59 17.88 -20.33
N ILE A 102 15.91 17.80 -20.46
CA ILE A 102 16.92 18.22 -19.48
C ILE A 102 16.90 19.75 -19.35
N PRO A 103 16.66 20.34 -18.17
CA PRO A 103 17.04 21.71 -17.90
C PRO A 103 18.50 21.75 -17.40
N ALA A 104 19.25 22.72 -17.91
CA ALA A 104 20.67 22.93 -17.63
C ALA A 104 21.00 23.02 -16.12
N VAL A 105 22.20 22.53 -15.79
CA VAL A 105 22.91 22.62 -14.51
C VAL A 105 22.68 23.97 -13.83
N ILE A 106 22.05 23.95 -12.65
CA ILE A 106 21.95 25.10 -11.75
C ILE A 106 23.28 25.17 -10.97
N PRO A 107 23.95 26.33 -10.87
CA PRO A 107 25.16 26.45 -10.07
C PRO A 107 24.86 26.16 -8.59
N ARG A 108 25.71 25.35 -7.96
CA ARG A 108 25.64 25.04 -6.53
C ARG A 108 25.63 26.31 -5.69
N THR A 109 24.85 26.30 -4.62
CA THR A 109 24.79 27.44 -3.69
C THR A 109 25.85 27.29 -2.61
N LEU A 110 26.36 28.41 -2.10
CA LEU A 110 27.35 28.46 -1.00
C LEU A 110 26.89 27.71 0.27
N GLU A 111 25.57 27.51 0.42
CA GLU A 111 24.94 26.72 1.48
C GLU A 111 25.22 25.21 1.33
N GLU A 112 25.36 24.71 0.10
CA GLU A 112 25.70 23.31 -0.21
C GLU A 112 27.20 23.02 -0.03
N GLU A 113 28.07 24.04 -0.15
CA GLU A 113 29.51 23.93 0.12
C GLU A 113 29.86 23.98 1.61
N LEU A 114 28.98 24.56 2.45
CA LEU A 114 29.19 24.69 3.90
C LEU A 114 28.76 23.44 4.69
N ASP A 115 27.86 22.62 4.15
CA ASP A 115 27.42 21.35 4.77
C ASP A 115 28.45 20.21 4.61
N GLU A 116 29.40 20.31 3.68
CA GLU A 116 30.49 19.33 3.49
C GLU A 116 31.58 19.41 4.57
N HIS A 117 31.60 20.47 5.40
CA HIS A 117 32.65 20.73 6.37
C HIS A 117 32.18 20.82 7.84
N ASP A 118 30.99 20.28 8.18
CA ASP A 118 30.51 20.23 9.57
C ASP A 118 31.10 19.01 10.34
N PRO A 119 31.96 19.22 11.36
CA PRO A 119 32.55 18.13 12.16
C PRO A 119 31.56 17.41 13.09
N ILE A 120 30.27 17.74 13.07
CA ILE A 120 29.22 17.12 13.90
C ILE A 120 28.64 15.83 13.26
N ILE A 121 29.06 15.46 12.04
CA ILE A 121 28.55 14.26 11.33
C ILE A 121 29.34 12.97 11.63
N ALA A 122 30.57 13.04 12.16
CA ALA A 122 31.36 11.85 12.47
C ALA A 122 31.03 11.30 13.87
N GLY A 123 30.59 10.04 13.92
CA GLY A 123 30.44 9.30 15.18
C GLY A 123 31.81 8.92 15.78
N PRO A 124 31.87 8.59 17.08
CA PRO A 124 33.12 8.24 17.78
C PRO A 124 33.86 7.00 17.26
N ASP A 125 33.31 6.29 16.27
CA ASP A 125 33.89 5.07 15.70
C ASP A 125 34.68 5.32 14.38
N ASP A 126 34.73 6.56 13.88
CA ASP A 126 35.35 6.91 12.59
C ASP A 126 36.62 7.78 12.75
N LEU A 127 37.70 7.25 13.35
CA LEU A 127 39.03 7.89 13.27
C LEU A 127 40.08 6.96 12.65
N PRO A 128 40.62 7.28 11.45
CA PRO A 128 41.90 6.75 10.99
C PRO A 128 43.08 7.40 11.74
N PRO A 129 44.29 6.81 11.70
CA PRO A 129 45.41 7.18 12.58
C PRO A 129 45.83 8.65 12.48
N LEU A 130 45.85 9.27 13.66
CA LEU A 130 46.11 10.67 13.96
C LEU A 130 47.57 11.08 13.73
N GLU A 131 48.06 11.11 12.48
CA GLU A 131 49.45 11.51 12.22
C GLU A 131 49.66 12.48 11.06
N ARG A 132 48.61 13.03 10.45
CA ARG A 132 48.75 14.15 9.51
C ARG A 132 47.60 15.12 9.66
N LEU A 133 47.91 16.27 10.26
CA LEU A 133 47.38 17.63 10.03
C LEU A 133 47.28 18.37 11.37
N LEU A 134 48.46 18.69 11.93
CA LEU A 134 48.63 19.80 12.84
C LEU A 134 48.69 21.08 12.00
N GLN A 135 47.75 21.99 12.22
CA GLN A 135 48.04 23.41 12.45
C GLN A 135 46.78 24.08 13.05
N GLU A 136 46.93 24.48 14.32
CA GLU A 136 46.05 25.37 15.08
C GLU A 136 45.93 26.71 14.32
N ASP A 137 44.79 27.41 14.32
CA ASP A 137 44.37 28.26 15.43
C ASP A 137 42.86 28.62 15.38
N ASP A 138 42.32 28.87 16.57
CA ASP A 138 41.15 29.72 16.92
C ASP A 138 39.74 29.14 17.12
N TRP A 139 39.60 27.85 17.40
CA TRP A 139 38.30 27.26 17.82
C TRP A 139 38.02 27.32 19.33
N GLN A 140 39.06 27.42 20.16
CA GLN A 140 38.89 27.48 21.61
C GLN A 140 38.28 28.80 22.08
N GLN A 141 38.62 29.91 21.42
CA GLN A 141 38.12 31.24 21.77
C GLN A 141 36.60 31.37 21.54
N ILE A 142 36.08 30.78 20.46
CA ILE A 142 34.65 30.79 20.11
C ILE A 142 33.83 29.92 21.10
N LEU A 143 34.40 28.80 21.54
CA LEU A 143 33.78 27.91 22.52
C LEU A 143 33.73 28.55 23.91
N GLU A 144 34.75 29.33 24.28
CA GLU A 144 34.82 30.03 25.56
C GLU A 144 33.85 31.23 25.61
N ASP A 145 33.71 31.97 24.51
CA ASP A 145 32.73 33.06 24.36
C ASP A 145 31.27 32.56 24.43
N GLU A 146 30.96 31.40 23.82
CA GLU A 146 29.64 30.75 23.92
C GLU A 146 29.37 30.17 25.31
N LEU A 147 30.40 29.69 26.01
CA LEU A 147 30.29 29.19 27.40
C LEU A 147 30.12 30.32 28.42
N GLU A 148 30.73 31.48 28.21
CA GLU A 148 30.50 32.69 29.03
C GLU A 148 29.08 33.24 28.83
N ALA A 149 28.53 33.19 27.61
CA ALA A 149 27.15 33.57 27.33
C ALA A 149 26.10 32.68 28.03
N LEU A 150 26.46 31.45 28.40
CA LEU A 150 25.58 30.50 29.10
C LEU A 150 25.57 30.64 30.63
N HIS A 151 26.51 31.39 31.21
CA HIS A 151 26.62 31.57 32.68
C HIS A 151 26.13 32.94 33.17
N GLY A 152 25.85 33.88 32.27
CA GLY A 152 25.38 35.23 32.61
C GLY A 152 23.86 35.37 32.64
N ASP A 153 23.15 34.65 33.52
CA ASP A 153 21.81 35.03 34.00
C ASP A 153 21.39 34.14 35.19
N ASN A 154 21.86 34.48 36.39
CA ASN A 154 21.07 34.28 37.61
C ASN A 154 21.60 35.20 38.74
N GLU A 155 20.68 35.99 39.29
CA GLU A 155 20.92 36.93 40.40
C GLU A 155 21.32 36.23 41.71
N GLN A 156 21.98 37.03 42.56
CA GLN A 156 22.76 36.74 43.76
C GLN A 156 22.10 35.88 44.87
N PRO A 157 22.91 35.13 45.66
CA PRO A 157 22.49 34.44 46.87
C PRO A 157 22.75 35.24 48.17
N ALA A 158 22.01 34.93 49.23
CA ALA A 158 22.29 35.32 50.62
C ALA A 158 22.37 34.05 51.52
N PRO A 159 23.13 34.09 52.64
CA PRO A 159 24.25 33.16 52.81
C PRO A 159 24.07 32.16 53.96
N GLY A 160 24.85 31.07 53.91
CA GLY A 160 25.26 30.35 55.12
C GLY A 160 25.68 28.90 54.91
N GLY A 161 26.98 28.63 55.06
CA GLY A 161 27.44 27.44 55.79
C GLY A 161 28.00 26.26 54.99
N ASP A 162 29.29 26.38 54.69
CA ASP A 162 30.33 25.37 54.89
C ASP A 162 30.49 24.17 53.93
N ALA A 163 31.63 24.28 53.24
CA ALA A 163 32.42 23.34 52.46
C ALA A 163 32.52 21.89 53.01
N HIS A 164 32.39 20.91 52.11
CA HIS A 164 33.36 19.83 51.93
C HIS A 164 33.05 18.97 50.68
N ASP A 165 34.06 18.76 49.84
CA ASP A 165 34.20 17.71 48.82
C ASP A 165 35.57 17.02 49.10
N PRO A 166 35.93 15.82 48.56
CA PRO A 166 35.18 14.74 47.94
C PRO A 166 35.42 13.36 48.60
N GLY A 167 34.63 12.37 48.17
CA GLY A 167 35.14 10.99 48.06
C GLY A 167 34.45 9.93 48.92
N ARG A 168 33.39 9.31 48.37
CA ARG A 168 33.22 7.85 48.45
C ARG A 168 32.09 7.35 47.56
N GLU A 169 32.45 6.45 46.64
CA GLU A 169 31.53 5.57 45.93
C GLU A 169 30.57 4.86 46.89
N LYS A 170 29.28 4.79 46.51
CA LYS A 170 28.34 3.81 47.06
C LYS A 170 27.54 3.15 45.96
N ILE A 171 27.82 1.87 45.82
CA ILE A 171 27.02 0.82 45.19
C ILE A 171 25.61 0.79 45.82
N GLY A 172 24.59 0.67 44.96
CA GLY A 172 23.34 -0.06 45.23
C GLY A 172 22.26 0.61 46.08
N ARG A 173 21.29 1.27 45.43
CA ARG A 173 19.87 1.27 45.82
C ARG A 173 18.99 1.25 44.57
N GLY A 174 17.92 0.46 44.62
CA GLY A 174 17.07 0.10 43.48
C GLY A 174 16.58 1.29 42.66
N VAL A 175 16.40 1.04 41.36
CA VAL A 175 15.82 1.98 40.39
C VAL A 175 14.45 2.43 40.93
N PRO A 176 14.28 3.73 41.26
CA PRO A 176 12.97 4.26 41.63
C PRO A 176 12.05 4.17 40.41
N VAL A 177 10.79 3.82 40.63
CA VAL A 177 9.72 4.09 39.65
C VAL A 177 9.85 5.57 39.25
N PRO A 178 10.01 5.92 37.96
CA PRO A 178 10.17 7.31 37.58
C PRO A 178 8.92 8.10 37.99
N THR A 179 9.04 8.91 39.05
CA THR A 179 8.00 9.83 39.54
C THR A 179 7.85 11.05 38.64
N ASP A 180 8.48 11.04 37.46
CA ASP A 180 8.45 12.15 36.52
C ASP A 180 7.17 12.12 35.70
N HIS A 181 6.43 13.23 35.75
CA HIS A 181 5.12 13.39 35.13
C HIS A 181 5.16 13.23 33.60
N TRP A 182 6.33 13.26 32.96
CA TRP A 182 6.49 13.17 31.50
C TRP A 182 7.38 12.02 31.00
N TYR A 183 7.74 11.07 31.87
CA TYR A 183 8.57 9.92 31.50
C TYR A 183 8.09 9.20 30.22
N PRO A 184 8.98 8.82 29.27
CA PRO A 184 10.45 8.89 29.28
C PRO A 184 11.04 10.22 28.79
N PHE A 185 10.20 11.23 28.59
CA PHE A 185 10.63 12.59 28.29
C PHE A 185 10.96 13.32 29.59
N LYS A 186 11.97 14.18 29.55
CA LYS A 186 12.40 15.04 30.65
C LYS A 186 11.43 16.19 30.92
N SER A 187 10.59 16.55 29.94
CA SER A 187 9.61 17.62 30.10
C SER A 187 8.47 17.54 29.09
N LYS A 188 7.36 18.23 29.40
CA LYS A 188 6.25 18.46 28.46
C LYS A 188 6.72 19.03 27.12
N MET A 189 7.66 19.97 27.15
CA MET A 189 8.14 20.66 25.95
C MET A 189 8.97 19.75 25.06
N GLU A 190 9.65 18.74 25.62
CA GLU A 190 10.36 17.71 24.84
C GLU A 190 9.39 16.79 24.07
N VAL A 191 8.24 16.45 24.67
CA VAL A 191 7.16 15.71 23.97
C VAL A 191 6.57 16.55 22.85
N ILE A 192 6.21 17.81 23.14
CA ILE A 192 5.63 18.72 22.15
C ILE A 192 6.61 18.97 21.00
N GLY A 193 7.89 19.23 21.32
CA GLY A 193 8.95 19.37 20.33
C GLY A 193 9.09 18.11 19.46
N SER A 194 8.98 16.93 20.06
CA SER A 194 9.01 15.66 19.32
C SER A 194 7.81 15.48 18.40
N LEU A 195 6.61 15.91 18.80
CA LEU A 195 5.41 15.87 17.97
C LEU A 195 5.48 16.87 16.81
N ILE A 196 5.96 18.09 17.06
CA ILE A 196 6.11 19.15 16.05
C ILE A 196 7.21 18.81 15.04
N MET A 197 8.35 18.28 15.50
CA MET A 197 9.45 17.83 14.63
C MET A 197 8.95 16.79 13.62
N GLY A 198 8.08 15.88 14.08
CA GLY A 198 7.23 15.14 13.17
C GLY A 198 6.88 13.71 13.61
N HIS A 199 5.79 13.22 13.05
CA HIS A 199 5.26 11.86 13.15
C HIS A 199 4.68 11.47 11.77
N THR A 200 4.04 10.30 11.66
CA THR A 200 3.55 9.70 10.40
C THR A 200 3.06 10.69 9.32
N HIS A 201 2.03 11.51 9.57
CA HIS A 201 1.54 12.47 8.56
C HIS A 201 2.02 13.91 8.71
N SER A 202 3.00 14.18 9.56
CA SER A 202 3.47 15.55 9.81
C SER A 202 4.97 15.54 9.99
N MET A 203 5.70 16.13 9.07
CA MET A 203 7.11 16.45 9.24
C MET A 203 7.35 17.88 8.83
N ILE A 204 8.29 18.54 9.52
CA ILE A 204 8.70 19.89 9.19
C ILE A 204 10.22 19.96 9.09
N SER A 205 10.71 20.89 8.27
CA SER A 205 12.15 21.14 8.16
C SER A 205 12.69 21.79 9.44
N ARG A 206 14.00 21.63 9.67
CA ARG A 206 14.72 22.32 10.77
C ARG A 206 14.46 23.83 10.74
N SER A 207 14.49 24.45 9.56
CA SER A 207 14.20 25.88 9.39
C SER A 207 12.78 26.26 9.82
N LEU A 208 11.78 25.47 9.42
CA LEU A 208 10.39 25.72 9.81
C LEU A 208 10.19 25.49 11.32
N TYR A 209 10.81 24.47 11.90
CA TYR A 209 10.79 24.25 13.36
C TYR A 209 11.38 25.45 14.10
N SER A 210 12.52 25.99 13.67
CA SER A 210 13.14 27.18 14.27
C SER A 210 12.23 28.41 14.18
N LYS A 211 11.53 28.60 13.06
CA LYS A 211 10.52 29.67 12.90
C LYS A 211 9.35 29.50 13.86
N ILE A 212 8.80 28.28 13.96
CA ILE A 212 7.70 27.96 14.90
C ILE A 212 8.15 28.20 16.34
N ARG A 213 9.36 27.75 16.71
CA ARG A 213 9.94 28.02 18.02
C ARG A 213 10.04 29.53 18.30
N GLY A 214 10.50 30.32 17.33
CA GLY A 214 10.56 31.78 17.46
C GLY A 214 9.19 32.42 17.64
N ILE A 215 8.18 31.97 16.87
CA ILE A 215 6.79 32.46 16.99
C ILE A 215 6.19 32.11 18.35
N LEU A 216 6.38 30.87 18.81
CA LEU A 216 5.84 30.42 20.10
C LEU A 216 6.54 31.08 21.28
N ALA A 217 7.81 31.46 21.14
CA ALA A 217 8.50 32.26 22.15
C ALA A 217 7.85 33.64 22.34
N LEU A 218 7.25 34.23 21.30
CA LEU A 218 6.43 35.46 21.42
C LEU A 218 5.15 35.26 22.25
N CYS A 219 4.74 34.00 22.43
CA CYS A 219 3.59 33.61 23.25
C CYS A 219 4.01 33.00 24.60
N ASP A 220 5.25 33.26 25.05
CA ASP A 220 5.84 32.70 26.28
C ASP A 220 5.92 31.16 26.31
N ILE A 221 5.97 30.53 25.14
CA ILE A 221 6.11 29.07 24.98
C ILE A 221 7.51 28.76 24.43
N ASN A 222 8.38 28.24 25.30
CA ASN A 222 9.76 27.89 24.96
C ASN A 222 9.90 26.42 24.56
N LEU A 223 9.91 26.14 23.26
CA LEU A 223 10.21 24.79 22.73
C LEU A 223 11.71 24.47 22.80
N PRO A 224 12.13 23.21 22.97
CA PRO A 224 13.54 22.83 22.98
C PRO A 224 14.19 23.01 21.60
N ALA A 225 15.53 23.09 21.56
CA ALA A 225 16.23 23.26 20.29
C ALA A 225 16.12 21.98 19.47
N TRP A 226 16.29 22.07 18.16
CA TRP A 226 16.22 20.90 17.26
C TRP A 226 17.14 19.76 17.73
N ALA A 227 18.40 20.08 18.04
CA ALA A 227 19.38 19.14 18.57
C ALA A 227 18.94 18.48 19.89
N THR A 228 18.30 19.24 20.80
CA THR A 228 17.76 18.72 22.06
C THR A 228 16.66 17.69 21.81
N VAL A 229 15.77 17.94 20.85
CA VAL A 229 14.71 16.99 20.48
C VAL A 229 15.29 15.76 19.77
N GLN A 230 16.33 15.90 18.94
CA GLN A 230 17.04 14.75 18.35
C GLN A 230 17.74 13.90 19.43
N ALA A 231 18.42 14.54 20.40
CA ALA A 231 19.02 13.85 21.53
C ALA A 231 17.96 13.12 22.38
N SER A 232 16.77 13.70 22.53
CA SER A 232 15.61 13.03 23.13
C SER A 232 15.24 11.75 22.41
N ARG A 233 15.05 11.83 21.09
CA ARG A 233 14.69 10.70 20.25
C ARG A 233 15.76 9.61 20.31
N THR A 234 17.04 9.95 20.21
CA THR A 234 18.15 9.00 20.37
C THR A 234 18.16 8.33 21.75
N ARG A 235 17.90 9.08 22.82
CA ARG A 235 17.78 8.51 24.17
C ARG A 235 16.60 7.54 24.27
N ILE A 236 15.46 7.88 23.67
CA ILE A 236 14.27 7.02 23.64
C ILE A 236 14.53 5.74 22.85
N ARG A 237 15.14 5.83 21.67
CA ARG A 237 15.54 4.64 20.89
C ARG A 237 16.42 3.71 21.70
N LYS A 238 17.42 4.27 22.40
CA LYS A 238 18.31 3.51 23.30
C LYS A 238 17.55 2.87 24.47
N LEU A 239 16.54 3.57 25.02
CA LEU A 239 15.67 3.04 26.08
C LEU A 239 14.83 1.85 25.60
N LEU A 240 14.31 1.92 24.37
CA LEU A 240 13.50 0.85 23.77
C LEU A 240 14.35 -0.31 23.22
N GLY A 241 15.68 -0.14 23.17
CA GLY A 241 16.59 -1.15 22.62
C GLY A 241 16.63 -1.18 21.09
N ASN A 242 16.00 -0.21 20.43
CA ASN A 242 15.90 -0.16 18.97
C ASN A 242 17.27 0.07 18.34
N ARG A 243 17.60 -0.74 17.33
CA ARG A 243 18.83 -0.63 16.54
C ARG A 243 18.49 -0.61 15.07
N ILE A 244 19.27 0.18 14.33
CA ILE A 244 19.24 0.18 12.87
C ILE A 244 20.31 -0.79 12.42
N ASN A 245 19.90 -1.83 11.72
CA ASN A 245 20.79 -2.85 11.20
C ASN A 245 21.45 -2.32 9.93
N TYR A 246 22.77 -2.39 9.90
CA TYR A 246 23.58 -2.13 8.71
C TYR A 246 24.01 -3.47 8.10
N CYS A 247 23.83 -3.61 6.79
CA CYS A 247 24.32 -4.77 6.04
C CYS A 247 24.91 -4.31 4.71
N SER A 248 25.98 -4.96 4.28
CA SER A 248 26.57 -4.76 2.96
C SER A 248 26.01 -5.83 2.01
N SER A 249 25.38 -5.39 0.92
CA SER A 249 24.74 -6.28 -0.07
C SER A 249 25.76 -7.20 -0.75
N PRO A 250 25.33 -8.20 -1.54
CA PRO A 250 26.24 -9.01 -2.33
C PRO A 250 27.10 -8.19 -3.31
N PHE A 251 26.70 -6.94 -3.62
CA PHE A 251 27.42 -5.99 -4.48
C PHE A 251 28.08 -4.84 -3.69
N ASP A 252 28.31 -5.02 -2.38
CA ASP A 252 28.89 -4.02 -1.45
C ASP A 252 28.05 -2.75 -1.27
N THR A 253 26.79 -2.76 -1.70
CA THR A 253 25.91 -1.62 -1.52
C THR A 253 25.45 -1.55 -0.06
N PRO A 254 25.61 -0.41 0.64
CA PRO A 254 25.18 -0.27 2.02
C PRO A 254 23.65 -0.28 2.11
N THR A 255 23.11 -1.14 2.96
CA THR A 255 21.68 -1.26 3.23
C THR A 255 21.41 -1.05 4.72
N PHE A 256 20.28 -0.40 5.01
CA PHE A 256 19.84 -0.10 6.37
C PHE A 256 18.42 -0.62 6.58
N SER A 257 18.20 -1.33 7.68
CA SER A 257 16.88 -1.89 8.01
C SER A 257 16.56 -1.75 9.50
N LEU A 258 15.27 -1.70 9.81
CA LEU A 258 14.76 -1.87 11.16
C LEU A 258 14.65 -3.36 11.48
N ASP A 259 14.83 -3.69 12.75
CA ASP A 259 14.69 -5.06 13.21
C ASP A 259 13.20 -5.46 13.32
N PRO A 260 12.73 -6.44 12.52
CA PRO A 260 11.34 -6.89 12.59
C PRO A 260 10.99 -7.53 13.95
N GLN A 261 11.96 -8.10 14.68
CA GLN A 261 11.71 -8.66 16.01
C GLN A 261 11.31 -7.58 17.00
N THR A 262 12.06 -6.47 17.01
CA THR A 262 11.77 -5.30 17.85
C THR A 262 10.38 -4.73 17.54
N LEU A 263 10.03 -4.58 16.26
CA LEU A 263 8.73 -4.04 15.86
C LEU A 263 7.56 -4.95 16.29
N VAL A 264 7.66 -6.27 16.08
CA VAL A 264 6.65 -7.24 16.55
C VAL A 264 6.58 -7.29 18.08
N ALA A 265 7.72 -7.20 18.78
CA ALA A 265 7.75 -7.14 20.24
C ALA A 265 7.04 -5.89 20.77
N MET A 266 7.24 -4.74 20.13
CA MET A 266 6.55 -3.48 20.47
C MET A 266 5.03 -3.60 20.29
N ASP A 267 4.56 -4.29 19.25
CA ASP A 267 3.13 -4.50 19.03
C ASP A 267 2.50 -5.43 20.09
N LEU A 268 3.20 -6.49 20.50
CA LEU A 268 2.75 -7.36 21.60
C LEU A 268 2.74 -6.66 22.96
N ALA A 269 3.65 -5.71 23.13
CA ALA A 269 3.70 -4.87 24.31
C ALA A 269 2.75 -3.66 24.24
N ASN A 270 2.05 -3.46 23.11
CA ASN A 270 1.10 -2.36 22.91
C ASN A 270 -0.34 -2.81 23.19
N PRO A 271 -1.02 -2.23 24.19
CA PRO A 271 -2.38 -2.63 24.57
C PRO A 271 -3.44 -2.33 23.49
N LEU A 272 -3.15 -1.44 22.52
CA LEU A 272 -4.05 -1.17 21.39
C LEU A 272 -4.01 -2.25 20.31
N ILE A 273 -3.01 -3.13 20.34
CA ILE A 273 -2.77 -4.14 19.30
C ILE A 273 -2.90 -5.55 19.91
N ALA A 274 -2.19 -5.82 21.00
CA ALA A 274 -2.10 -7.16 21.59
C ALA A 274 -3.45 -7.77 21.99
N ASN A 275 -4.42 -6.94 22.39
CA ASN A 275 -5.75 -7.39 22.80
C ASN A 275 -6.63 -7.87 21.63
N ASP A 276 -6.33 -7.41 20.42
CA ASP A 276 -7.11 -7.71 19.20
C ASP A 276 -6.36 -8.66 18.25
N LEU A 277 -5.20 -9.18 18.68
CA LEU A 277 -4.34 -10.04 17.88
C LEU A 277 -4.71 -11.53 18.06
N ASP A 278 -5.03 -12.20 16.97
CA ASP A 278 -5.23 -13.65 16.98
C ASP A 278 -3.89 -14.39 16.92
N PHE A 279 -3.68 -15.33 17.85
CA PHE A 279 -2.45 -16.13 17.95
C PHE A 279 -2.58 -17.56 17.42
N TYR A 280 -3.80 -18.00 17.11
CA TYR A 280 -4.10 -19.35 16.66
C TYR A 280 -5.03 -19.28 15.44
N PRO A 281 -4.95 -20.27 14.54
CA PRO A 281 -5.89 -20.34 13.44
C PRO A 281 -7.31 -20.59 13.97
N GLU A 282 -8.30 -19.98 13.33
CA GLU A 282 -9.72 -20.12 13.65
C GLU A 282 -10.42 -20.92 12.55
N SER A 283 -11.12 -22.00 12.90
CA SER A 283 -11.96 -22.72 11.94
C SER A 283 -13.21 -21.91 11.64
N SER A 284 -13.48 -21.63 10.36
CA SER A 284 -14.71 -20.95 9.95
C SER A 284 -15.94 -21.88 10.00
N ASN A 285 -15.77 -23.19 10.18
CA ASN A 285 -16.85 -24.18 10.22
C ASN A 285 -17.82 -24.08 9.01
N GLY A 286 -17.28 -23.77 7.83
CA GLY A 286 -18.05 -23.58 6.60
C GLY A 286 -18.60 -22.17 6.39
N ALA A 287 -18.41 -21.24 7.34
CA ALA A 287 -18.72 -19.83 7.16
C ALA A 287 -17.68 -19.12 6.25
N PRO A 288 -18.05 -18.00 5.61
CA PRO A 288 -17.12 -17.19 4.83
C PRO A 288 -15.92 -16.70 5.65
N VAL A 289 -14.73 -16.87 5.09
CA VAL A 289 -13.47 -16.34 5.67
C VAL A 289 -13.50 -14.81 5.62
N TYR A 290 -13.13 -14.14 6.70
CA TYR A 290 -13.07 -12.66 6.73
C TYR A 290 -11.80 -12.09 7.39
N LYS A 291 -10.91 -12.92 7.94
CA LYS A 291 -9.60 -12.52 8.51
C LYS A 291 -8.54 -13.61 8.25
N PHE A 292 -7.26 -13.26 8.26
CA PHE A 292 -6.19 -14.21 7.90
C PHE A 292 -6.03 -15.37 8.89
N SER A 293 -6.41 -15.21 10.17
CA SER A 293 -6.43 -16.31 11.15
C SER A 293 -7.37 -17.44 10.73
N GLN A 294 -8.36 -17.17 9.87
CA GLN A 294 -9.26 -18.17 9.28
C GLN A 294 -8.77 -18.71 7.93
N SER A 295 -7.61 -18.24 7.44
CA SER A 295 -7.10 -18.61 6.12
C SER A 295 -6.63 -20.05 6.07
N HIS A 296 -6.80 -20.67 4.90
CA HIS A 296 -6.36 -22.03 4.67
C HIS A 296 -4.84 -22.18 4.77
N LYS A 297 -4.05 -21.14 4.40
CA LYS A 297 -2.59 -21.19 4.57
C LYS A 297 -2.20 -21.37 6.04
N TRP A 298 -2.73 -20.52 6.92
CA TRP A 298 -2.44 -20.58 8.36
C TRP A 298 -2.87 -21.95 8.92
N LEU A 299 -4.08 -22.39 8.58
CA LEU A 299 -4.67 -23.63 9.08
C LEU A 299 -3.99 -24.90 8.54
N LYS A 300 -3.75 -25.00 7.22
CA LYS A 300 -3.39 -26.26 6.53
C LYS A 300 -2.07 -26.26 5.73
N CYS A 301 -1.55 -25.11 5.27
CA CYS A 301 -0.32 -25.08 4.43
C CYS A 301 1.03 -24.80 5.13
N LEU A 302 1.09 -24.20 6.32
CA LEU A 302 2.31 -24.13 7.13
C LEU A 302 2.86 -25.53 7.51
N SER A 303 4.18 -25.72 7.41
CA SER A 303 4.86 -26.98 7.77
C SER A 303 4.55 -27.40 9.24
N PRO A 304 4.52 -28.71 9.55
CA PRO A 304 4.44 -29.21 10.93
C PRO A 304 5.56 -28.74 11.86
N SER A 305 6.72 -28.30 11.32
CA SER A 305 7.79 -27.64 12.09
C SER A 305 7.36 -26.27 12.65
N HIS A 306 6.32 -25.68 12.07
CA HIS A 306 5.78 -24.36 12.39
C HIS A 306 4.36 -24.44 13.00
N ARG A 307 3.93 -25.63 13.48
CA ARG A 307 2.61 -25.90 14.10
C ARG A 307 2.72 -26.73 15.39
N ALA A 308 1.69 -26.64 16.25
CA ALA A 308 1.50 -27.59 17.36
C ALA A 308 1.03 -28.96 16.84
N GLN A 309 1.56 -30.06 17.40
CA GLN A 309 1.40 -31.45 16.90
C GLN A 309 0.45 -32.29 17.79
N ILE A 310 -0.23 -33.29 17.21
CA ILE A 310 -1.21 -34.22 17.86
C ILE A 310 -0.78 -35.68 17.62
N SER A 311 -1.05 -36.63 18.54
CA SER A 311 -0.53 -38.01 18.47
C SER A 311 -1.49 -39.16 18.80
N MET A 312 -1.22 -40.37 18.26
CA MET A 312 -1.81 -41.66 18.68
C MET A 312 -0.72 -42.67 19.12
N MET A 313 -1.06 -43.56 20.06
CA MET A 313 -0.11 -44.49 20.70
C MET A 313 -0.42 -45.95 20.34
N SER A 314 0.62 -46.75 20.05
CA SER A 314 0.52 -48.20 19.86
C SER A 314 1.65 -48.94 20.60
N CYS A 315 1.47 -50.22 20.90
CA CYS A 315 2.44 -51.02 21.66
C CYS A 315 2.87 -52.27 20.87
N GLU A 316 4.19 -52.43 20.65
CA GLU A 316 4.79 -53.66 20.15
C GLU A 316 5.75 -54.24 21.21
N GLY A 317 5.28 -55.24 21.97
CA GLY A 317 6.09 -55.89 23.01
C GLY A 317 6.44 -54.96 24.19
N THR A 318 7.72 -54.87 24.56
CA THR A 318 8.22 -54.06 25.70
C THR A 318 8.64 -52.63 25.33
N ARG A 319 8.53 -52.23 24.06
CA ARG A 319 8.91 -50.90 23.54
C ARG A 319 7.65 -50.18 23.05
N VAL A 320 7.44 -48.95 23.51
CA VAL A 320 6.29 -48.13 23.07
C VAL A 320 6.70 -47.41 21.80
N ILE A 321 5.91 -47.51 20.74
CA ILE A 321 6.15 -46.76 19.49
C ILE A 321 4.98 -45.80 19.31
N ILE A 322 5.29 -44.50 19.34
CA ILE A 322 4.32 -43.45 19.07
C ILE A 322 4.36 -43.16 17.58
N THR A 323 3.25 -43.40 16.90
CA THR A 323 3.16 -43.27 15.44
C THR A 323 2.17 -42.17 15.08
N LEU A 324 2.60 -41.25 14.22
CA LEU A 324 1.81 -40.15 13.70
C LEU A 324 1.47 -40.43 12.23
N PRO A 325 0.19 -40.40 11.82
CA PRO A 325 -0.14 -40.46 10.41
C PRO A 325 0.41 -39.20 9.71
N LYS A 326 1.12 -39.40 8.60
CA LYS A 326 1.71 -38.31 7.82
C LYS A 326 0.62 -37.53 7.07
N ALA A 327 0.64 -36.20 7.18
CA ALA A 327 -0.21 -35.28 6.41
C ALA A 327 -1.74 -35.41 6.60
N ILE A 328 -2.23 -35.63 7.84
CA ILE A 328 -3.67 -35.58 8.13
C ILE A 328 -4.20 -34.15 7.91
N PRO A 329 -5.26 -33.96 7.11
CA PRO A 329 -5.96 -32.67 6.99
C PRO A 329 -6.57 -32.22 8.33
N PHE A 330 -6.59 -30.91 8.60
CA PHE A 330 -7.12 -30.36 9.86
C PHE A 330 -8.61 -30.69 10.13
N ASP A 331 -9.38 -30.93 9.07
CA ASP A 331 -10.81 -31.27 9.08
C ASP A 331 -11.07 -32.77 8.87
N ASP A 332 -10.03 -33.59 8.98
CA ASP A 332 -10.19 -35.04 8.87
C ASP A 332 -11.11 -35.55 10.00
N PRO A 333 -12.12 -36.38 9.67
CA PRO A 333 -13.05 -36.91 10.67
C PRO A 333 -12.39 -37.74 11.78
N ILE A 334 -11.14 -38.18 11.59
CA ILE A 334 -10.36 -38.85 12.65
C ILE A 334 -9.93 -37.89 13.77
N LEU A 335 -9.94 -36.58 13.53
CA LEU A 335 -9.51 -35.58 14.50
C LEU A 335 -10.66 -35.17 15.43
N SER A 336 -10.39 -35.11 16.73
CA SER A 336 -11.32 -34.65 17.76
C SER A 336 -10.74 -33.47 18.53
N SER A 337 -11.58 -32.49 18.88
CA SER A 337 -11.20 -31.39 19.76
C SER A 337 -11.20 -31.85 21.22
N VAL A 338 -10.16 -31.49 21.96
CA VAL A 338 -10.00 -31.79 23.40
C VAL A 338 -9.66 -30.47 24.10
N ASP A 339 -10.33 -30.16 25.21
CA ASP A 339 -10.03 -28.95 25.98
C ASP A 339 -8.62 -29.05 26.57
N VAL A 340 -7.83 -27.98 26.48
CA VAL A 340 -6.48 -27.92 27.05
C VAL A 340 -6.51 -28.17 28.57
N GLN A 341 -7.60 -27.83 29.25
CA GLN A 341 -7.81 -28.08 30.68
C GLN A 341 -7.92 -29.57 31.02
N GLU A 342 -8.21 -30.44 30.05
CA GLU A 342 -8.27 -31.89 30.26
C GLU A 342 -6.88 -32.55 30.31
N PHE A 343 -5.83 -31.85 29.85
CA PHE A 343 -4.46 -32.35 29.92
C PHE A 343 -3.87 -32.15 31.33
N GLN A 344 -3.53 -33.26 31.99
CA GLN A 344 -3.05 -33.24 33.39
C GLN A 344 -1.54 -33.46 33.55
N SER A 345 -0.86 -34.01 32.55
CA SER A 345 0.55 -34.41 32.66
C SER A 345 1.31 -34.16 31.37
N ILE A 346 2.59 -33.80 31.48
CA ILE A 346 3.51 -33.69 30.34
C ILE A 346 4.24 -35.02 30.09
N TYR A 347 4.83 -35.20 28.91
CA TYR A 347 5.51 -36.45 28.48
C TYR A 347 6.47 -37.06 29.51
N SER A 348 7.17 -36.23 30.30
CA SER A 348 8.10 -36.67 31.35
C SER A 348 7.43 -37.17 32.64
N GLU A 349 6.16 -36.82 32.85
CA GLU A 349 5.37 -37.16 34.05
C GLU A 349 4.45 -38.36 33.81
N ILE A 350 4.23 -38.74 32.53
CA ILE A 350 3.39 -39.89 32.18
C ILE A 350 4.14 -41.18 32.54
N LEU A 351 3.64 -41.88 33.55
CA LEU A 351 4.11 -43.20 33.96
C LEU A 351 3.25 -44.29 33.31
N LEU A 352 3.91 -45.26 32.68
CA LEU A 352 3.27 -46.46 32.17
C LEU A 352 2.94 -47.42 33.32
N ALA A 353 2.07 -48.41 33.06
CA ALA A 353 1.65 -49.40 34.04
C ALA A 353 2.81 -50.24 34.64
N ASP A 354 3.95 -50.28 33.95
CA ASP A 354 5.18 -50.94 34.40
C ASP A 354 6.12 -50.03 35.22
N GLY A 355 5.70 -48.79 35.49
CA GLY A 355 6.45 -47.80 36.26
C GLY A 355 7.53 -47.04 35.48
N ARG A 356 7.71 -47.30 34.17
CA ARG A 356 8.64 -46.53 33.31
C ARG A 356 7.99 -45.23 32.85
N CYS A 357 8.79 -44.17 32.73
CA CYS A 357 8.35 -42.93 32.11
C CYS A 357 8.14 -43.14 30.60
N LEU A 358 7.09 -42.53 30.04
CA LEU A 358 6.75 -42.64 28.61
C LEU A 358 7.94 -42.27 27.71
N ASN A 359 8.69 -41.23 28.08
CA ASN A 359 9.88 -40.77 27.34
C ASN A 359 10.97 -41.85 27.22
N ASP A 360 11.20 -42.62 28.30
CA ASP A 360 12.19 -43.70 28.31
C ASP A 360 11.66 -44.92 27.54
N ALA A 361 10.36 -45.20 27.66
CA ALA A 361 9.71 -46.34 27.02
C ALA A 361 9.59 -46.19 25.50
N CYS A 362 9.47 -44.97 24.97
CA CYS A 362 9.50 -44.68 23.54
C CYS A 362 10.89 -44.38 22.97
N GLY A 363 11.94 -44.42 23.80
CA GLY A 363 13.29 -44.06 23.39
C GLY A 363 13.39 -42.63 22.85
N ALA A 364 12.64 -41.70 23.46
CA ALA A 364 12.61 -40.27 23.13
C ALA A 364 12.32 -39.96 21.65
N SER A 365 11.51 -40.77 20.97
CA SER A 365 11.19 -40.57 19.55
C SER A 365 9.74 -40.88 19.21
N ILE A 366 9.22 -40.15 18.23
CA ILE A 366 7.90 -40.30 17.62
C ILE A 366 8.10 -40.49 16.12
N VAL A 367 7.43 -41.46 15.51
CA VAL A 367 7.58 -41.79 14.09
C VAL A 367 6.37 -41.27 13.31
N GLN A 368 6.56 -40.38 12.34
CA GLN A 368 5.53 -40.05 11.34
C GLN A 368 5.59 -41.03 10.19
N THR A 369 4.49 -41.73 9.88
CA THR A 369 4.43 -42.73 8.80
C THR A 369 3.22 -42.52 7.90
N ASP A 370 3.37 -42.83 6.62
CA ASP A 370 2.30 -42.99 5.64
C ASP A 370 1.97 -44.49 5.38
N GLY A 371 2.55 -45.41 6.17
CA GLY A 371 2.48 -46.85 5.96
C GLY A 371 3.65 -47.42 5.16
N HIS A 372 4.56 -46.58 4.64
CA HIS A 372 5.78 -46.99 3.95
C HIS A 372 7.03 -46.60 4.77
N ALA A 373 7.73 -47.60 5.32
CA ALA A 373 8.88 -47.40 6.20
C ALA A 373 10.04 -46.56 5.63
N LEU A 374 10.14 -46.40 4.30
CA LEU A 374 11.14 -45.55 3.64
C LEU A 374 10.85 -44.05 3.77
N ASN A 375 9.62 -43.68 4.09
CA ASN A 375 9.12 -42.31 4.18
C ASN A 375 8.93 -41.82 5.61
N ASP A 376 9.32 -42.65 6.58
CA ASP A 376 9.11 -42.40 8.00
C ASP A 376 9.99 -41.24 8.49
N VAL A 377 9.37 -40.26 9.15
CA VAL A 377 10.08 -39.13 9.75
C VAL A 377 10.13 -39.31 11.26
N VAL A 378 11.33 -39.54 11.79
CA VAL A 378 11.55 -39.66 13.23
C VAL A 378 11.71 -38.28 13.85
N THR A 379 10.79 -37.91 14.74
CA THR A 379 10.83 -36.67 15.52
C THR A 379 11.29 -36.97 16.94
N LEU A 380 12.29 -36.23 17.43
CA LEU A 380 12.78 -36.38 18.80
C LEU A 380 11.82 -35.75 19.81
N VAL A 381 11.73 -36.36 20.99
CA VAL A 381 10.99 -35.88 22.16
C VAL A 381 11.99 -35.45 23.24
N PRO A 382 11.80 -34.28 23.90
CA PRO A 382 10.71 -33.32 23.71
C PRO A 382 10.84 -32.53 22.41
N ASN A 383 9.71 -32.04 21.90
CA ASN A 383 9.67 -31.13 20.74
C ASN A 383 10.69 -29.98 20.93
N PRO A 384 11.53 -29.66 19.92
CA PRO A 384 12.56 -28.62 20.01
C PRO A 384 12.03 -27.27 20.51
N TRP A 385 10.80 -26.88 20.16
CA TRP A 385 10.17 -25.66 20.63
C TRP A 385 9.97 -25.61 22.15
N ARG A 386 9.83 -26.76 22.81
CA ARG A 386 9.78 -26.82 24.28
C ARG A 386 11.13 -26.43 24.90
N LEU A 387 12.22 -26.87 24.28
CA LEU A 387 13.58 -26.50 24.70
C LEU A 387 13.84 -25.01 24.48
N LYS A 388 13.40 -24.46 23.34
CA LYS A 388 13.53 -23.03 23.02
C LYS A 388 12.69 -22.15 23.93
N ALA A 389 11.45 -22.56 24.20
CA ALA A 389 10.52 -21.80 25.05
C ALA A 389 10.92 -21.77 26.53
N LYS A 390 11.63 -22.79 27.03
CA LYS A 390 12.07 -22.87 28.44
C LYS A 390 10.94 -22.59 29.45
N GLY A 391 9.74 -23.11 29.16
CA GLY A 391 8.55 -22.91 29.99
C GLY A 391 7.72 -21.64 29.70
N LYS A 392 8.14 -20.79 28.76
CA LYS A 392 7.35 -19.64 28.30
C LYS A 392 6.20 -20.09 27.38
N ILE A 393 5.11 -19.31 27.35
CA ILE A 393 4.04 -19.47 26.36
C ILE A 393 4.60 -19.11 24.97
N ILE A 394 4.22 -19.88 23.96
CA ILE A 394 4.59 -19.59 22.56
C ILE A 394 3.45 -18.83 21.89
N ARG A 395 3.75 -17.69 21.25
CA ARG A 395 2.83 -16.91 20.41
C ARG A 395 3.23 -17.01 18.95
N HIS A 396 2.33 -17.46 18.08
CA HIS A 396 2.54 -17.44 16.64
C HIS A 396 1.98 -16.12 16.08
N VAL A 397 2.86 -15.29 15.51
CA VAL A 397 2.52 -13.93 15.04
C VAL A 397 2.99 -13.77 13.59
N PRO A 398 2.31 -14.38 12.61
CA PRO A 398 2.70 -14.27 11.20
C PRO A 398 2.53 -12.84 10.67
N ILE A 399 3.33 -12.49 9.65
CA ILE A 399 3.33 -11.16 9.03
C ILE A 399 2.96 -11.21 7.54
N THR A 400 2.32 -10.16 7.05
CA THR A 400 2.10 -9.91 5.62
C THR A 400 3.14 -8.90 5.16
N LEU A 401 4.03 -9.32 4.27
CA LEU A 401 5.13 -8.52 3.75
C LEU A 401 4.72 -7.82 2.46
N TYR A 402 5.16 -6.59 2.26
CA TYR A 402 4.92 -5.82 1.05
C TYR A 402 6.18 -5.08 0.60
N ALA A 403 6.40 -5.02 -0.70
CA ALA A 403 7.43 -4.18 -1.29
C ALA A 403 6.84 -3.36 -2.44
N ASP A 404 7.33 -2.12 -2.58
CA ASP A 404 6.96 -1.22 -3.67
C ASP A 404 8.12 -0.34 -4.11
N ASP A 405 8.06 0.14 -5.35
CA ASP A 405 8.86 1.27 -5.77
C ASP A 405 8.09 2.59 -5.61
N THR A 406 8.73 3.55 -4.97
CA THR A 406 8.12 4.86 -4.71
C THR A 406 9.12 5.95 -5.02
N SER A 407 8.64 7.04 -5.60
CA SER A 407 9.48 8.22 -5.74
C SER A 407 9.61 8.95 -4.42
N GLY A 408 10.85 9.26 -4.06
CA GLY A 408 11.24 10.13 -2.96
C GLY A 408 11.00 11.62 -3.25
N ASN A 409 10.50 11.98 -4.43
CA ASN A 409 10.14 13.33 -4.86
C ASN A 409 8.63 13.46 -5.17
N LEU A 410 8.17 14.71 -5.43
CA LEU A 410 6.79 14.97 -5.87
C LEU A 410 6.47 14.41 -7.27
N SER A 411 7.48 14.19 -8.13
CA SER A 411 7.35 13.52 -9.43
C SER A 411 7.91 12.10 -9.38
N LYS A 412 7.25 11.15 -10.06
CA LYS A 412 7.63 9.72 -10.04
C LYS A 412 8.99 9.41 -10.69
N GLN A 413 9.51 10.32 -11.52
CA GLN A 413 10.69 10.07 -12.36
C GLN A 413 12.04 10.23 -11.66
N PHE A 414 12.14 10.99 -10.56
CA PHE A 414 13.43 11.30 -9.94
C PHE A 414 13.51 10.77 -8.52
N ASN A 415 14.63 10.12 -8.16
CA ASN A 415 14.90 9.54 -6.83
C ASN A 415 13.95 8.38 -6.49
N LYS A 416 14.03 7.28 -7.25
CA LYS A 416 13.29 6.03 -6.99
C LYS A 416 13.83 5.37 -5.70
N HIS A 417 12.91 4.93 -4.84
CA HIS A 417 13.19 4.18 -3.62
C HIS A 417 12.47 2.83 -3.70
N ILE A 418 13.20 1.74 -3.48
CA ILE A 418 12.61 0.43 -3.21
C ILE A 418 12.38 0.33 -1.71
N SER A 419 11.14 0.08 -1.29
CA SER A 419 10.74 0.13 0.12
C SER A 419 10.05 -1.16 0.55
N PHE A 420 10.37 -1.63 1.77
CA PHE A 420 9.74 -2.78 2.41
C PHE A 420 8.88 -2.35 3.59
N PHE A 421 7.69 -2.92 3.66
CA PHE A 421 6.72 -2.72 4.75
C PHE A 421 6.13 -4.06 5.19
N PHE A 422 5.62 -4.14 6.42
CA PHE A 422 4.80 -5.27 6.85
C PHE A 422 3.64 -4.85 7.74
N THR A 423 2.71 -5.77 7.95
CA THR A 423 1.63 -5.69 8.94
C THR A 423 1.40 -7.06 9.57
N LEU A 424 0.88 -7.10 10.80
CA LEU A 424 0.59 -8.36 11.48
C LEU A 424 -0.63 -9.04 10.86
N SER A 425 -0.48 -10.28 10.40
CA SER A 425 -1.57 -11.03 9.77
C SER A 425 -2.63 -11.47 10.78
N GLY A 426 -2.31 -11.54 12.07
CA GLY A 426 -3.29 -11.88 13.13
C GLY A 426 -4.32 -10.78 13.40
N LEU A 427 -4.17 -9.58 12.82
CA LEU A 427 -5.10 -8.49 13.02
C LEU A 427 -6.36 -8.62 12.15
N PRO A 428 -7.54 -8.27 12.67
CA PRO A 428 -8.74 -8.21 11.87
C PRO A 428 -8.66 -7.06 10.84
N PRO A 429 -9.37 -7.15 9.69
CA PRO A 429 -9.21 -6.22 8.57
C PRO A 429 -9.35 -4.74 8.92
N HIS A 430 -10.27 -4.42 9.84
CA HIS A 430 -10.53 -3.05 10.26
C HIS A 430 -9.39 -2.42 11.09
N LEU A 431 -8.51 -3.25 11.66
CA LEU A 431 -7.26 -2.83 12.29
C LEU A 431 -6.11 -2.91 11.29
N SER A 432 -5.94 -4.04 10.60
CA SER A 432 -4.83 -4.24 9.65
C SER A 432 -4.82 -3.26 8.48
N ASN A 433 -5.97 -2.62 8.16
CA ASN A 433 -6.09 -1.62 7.09
C ASN A 433 -5.83 -0.18 7.54
N GLN A 434 -5.56 0.04 8.83
CA GLN A 434 -5.12 1.35 9.32
C GLN A 434 -3.62 1.49 9.15
N GLU A 435 -3.17 2.65 8.66
CA GLU A 435 -1.75 3.00 8.52
C GLU A 435 -0.98 2.95 9.85
N TYR A 436 -1.69 3.04 10.99
CA TYR A 436 -1.11 2.83 12.31
C TYR A 436 -0.38 1.48 12.41
N ASN A 437 -0.97 0.42 11.83
CA ASN A 437 -0.50 -0.97 11.86
C ASN A 437 0.32 -1.35 10.60
N CYS A 438 0.82 -0.35 9.88
CA CYS A 438 1.78 -0.52 8.80
C CYS A 438 3.18 -0.16 9.30
N HIS A 439 4.13 -1.08 9.17
CA HIS A 439 5.47 -0.95 9.72
C HIS A 439 6.48 -0.88 8.58
N PHE A 440 7.35 0.12 8.63
CA PHE A 440 8.49 0.26 7.72
C PHE A 440 9.62 -0.70 8.14
N LEU A 441 10.29 -1.32 7.18
CA LEU A 441 11.47 -2.15 7.41
C LEU A 441 12.73 -1.52 6.85
N ALA A 442 12.74 -1.26 5.55
CA ALA A 442 13.94 -0.80 4.86
C ALA A 442 13.57 -0.03 3.60
N THR A 443 14.49 0.81 3.15
CA THR A 443 14.40 1.48 1.85
C THR A 443 15.78 1.66 1.25
N SER A 444 15.86 1.71 -0.07
CA SER A 444 17.08 2.11 -0.76
C SER A 444 16.77 2.79 -2.10
N ASN A 445 17.54 3.82 -2.42
CA ASN A 445 17.55 4.46 -3.73
C ASN A 445 18.68 3.96 -4.66
N VAL A 446 19.49 3.02 -4.18
CA VAL A 446 20.66 2.49 -4.90
C VAL A 446 20.62 0.96 -5.01
N ALA A 447 20.17 0.29 -3.95
CA ALA A 447 20.10 -1.17 -3.89
C ALA A 447 18.78 -1.68 -4.50
N SER A 448 18.86 -2.81 -5.21
CA SER A 448 17.69 -3.53 -5.72
C SER A 448 16.85 -4.16 -4.61
N VAL A 449 15.62 -4.60 -4.94
CA VAL A 449 14.70 -5.25 -3.99
C VAL A 449 15.33 -6.48 -3.32
N LEU A 450 16.07 -7.28 -4.08
CA LEU A 450 16.70 -8.51 -3.57
C LEU A 450 17.92 -8.21 -2.70
N GLU A 451 18.65 -7.12 -2.96
CA GLU A 451 19.75 -6.66 -2.09
C GLU A 451 19.24 -6.16 -0.74
N VAL A 452 18.14 -5.39 -0.75
CA VAL A 452 17.50 -4.92 0.50
C VAL A 452 16.85 -6.09 1.26
N ALA A 453 16.36 -7.10 0.56
CA ALA A 453 15.72 -8.27 1.16
C ALA A 453 16.69 -9.20 1.90
N GLU A 454 17.97 -9.26 1.52
CA GLU A 454 18.95 -10.17 2.13
C GLU A 454 18.97 -10.11 3.67
N PRO A 455 19.25 -8.96 4.32
CA PRO A 455 19.24 -8.87 5.78
C PRO A 455 17.85 -9.07 6.41
N LEU A 456 16.78 -8.78 5.66
CA LEU A 456 15.40 -8.98 6.14
C LEU A 456 15.07 -10.48 6.21
N VAL A 457 15.45 -11.26 5.18
CA VAL A 457 15.24 -12.71 5.14
C VAL A 457 16.01 -13.40 6.26
N ASP A 458 17.23 -12.96 6.57
CA ASP A 458 17.97 -13.46 7.74
C ASP A 458 17.20 -13.22 9.05
N GLY A 459 16.67 -12.01 9.23
CA GLY A 459 15.82 -11.67 10.38
C GLY A 459 14.55 -12.52 10.45
N PHE A 460 13.86 -12.71 9.33
CA PHE A 460 12.65 -13.52 9.26
C PHE A 460 12.91 -15.00 9.53
N ASN A 461 14.00 -15.56 9.00
CA ASN A 461 14.38 -16.95 9.26
C ASN A 461 14.73 -17.14 10.73
N HIS A 462 15.39 -16.17 11.37
CA HIS A 462 15.62 -16.22 12.82
C HIS A 462 14.31 -16.24 13.60
N MET A 463 13.34 -15.37 13.25
CA MET A 463 12.01 -15.35 13.85
C MET A 463 11.22 -16.65 13.63
N ALA A 464 11.39 -17.29 12.48
CA ALA A 464 10.70 -18.52 12.09
C ALA A 464 11.30 -19.77 12.73
N LEU A 465 12.63 -19.85 12.83
CA LEU A 465 13.34 -21.04 13.29
C LEU A 465 13.67 -21.00 14.78
N GLU A 466 14.18 -19.88 15.28
CA GLU A 466 14.61 -19.73 16.68
C GLU A 466 13.52 -19.11 17.55
N GLY A 467 12.77 -18.16 16.98
CA GLY A 467 11.86 -17.30 17.74
C GLY A 467 12.61 -16.34 18.66
N PHE A 468 11.90 -15.40 19.27
CA PHE A 468 12.48 -14.37 20.12
C PHE A 468 11.61 -14.11 21.35
N SER A 469 12.19 -13.57 22.41
CA SER A 469 11.42 -13.24 23.62
C SER A 469 10.77 -11.87 23.48
N ALA A 470 9.48 -11.76 23.84
CA ALA A 470 8.77 -10.49 23.89
C ALA A 470 7.85 -10.43 25.11
N TRP A 471 7.49 -9.22 25.55
CA TRP A 471 6.49 -9.02 26.58
C TRP A 471 5.09 -8.96 25.96
N ASP A 472 4.22 -9.89 26.35
CA ASP A 472 2.81 -9.85 25.95
C ASP A 472 2.00 -9.13 27.04
N CYS A 473 1.57 -7.90 26.72
CA CYS A 473 0.82 -7.09 27.68
C CYS A 473 -0.58 -7.64 27.98
N SER A 474 -1.17 -8.46 27.10
CA SER A 474 -2.52 -9.02 27.28
C SER A 474 -2.57 -10.03 28.44
N ILE A 475 -1.49 -10.79 28.62
CA ILE A 475 -1.33 -11.78 29.71
C ILE A 475 -0.33 -11.34 30.77
N SER A 476 0.33 -10.19 30.58
CA SER A 476 1.36 -9.64 31.48
C SER A 476 2.49 -10.62 31.78
N GLN A 477 3.01 -11.28 30.74
CA GLN A 477 4.11 -12.25 30.86
C GLN A 477 5.04 -12.18 29.65
N THR A 478 6.31 -12.58 29.85
CA THR A 478 7.25 -12.78 28.75
C THR A 478 6.93 -14.08 28.02
N VAL A 479 6.71 -13.97 26.70
CA VAL A 479 6.40 -15.07 25.79
C VAL A 479 7.56 -15.34 24.84
N LEU A 480 7.59 -16.53 24.25
CA LEU A 480 8.39 -16.81 23.07
C LEU A 480 7.55 -16.56 21.82
N VAL A 481 8.00 -15.68 20.94
CA VAL A 481 7.30 -15.34 19.70
C VAL A 481 7.94 -16.09 18.54
N ASN A 482 7.08 -16.73 17.74
CA ASN A 482 7.44 -17.33 16.47
C ASN A 482 6.68 -16.61 15.35
N SER A 483 7.36 -16.26 14.26
CA SER A 483 6.76 -15.51 13.17
C SER A 483 7.28 -15.99 11.82
N VAL A 484 6.38 -15.99 10.82
CA VAL A 484 6.65 -16.38 9.43
C VAL A 484 6.01 -15.38 8.48
N VAL A 485 6.55 -15.26 7.27
CA VAL A 485 5.92 -14.46 6.20
C VAL A 485 4.73 -15.23 5.62
N LEU A 486 3.51 -14.78 5.95
CA LEU A 486 2.27 -15.41 5.51
C LEU A 486 2.02 -15.20 4.01
N CYS A 487 2.29 -14.02 3.48
CA CYS A 487 2.28 -13.76 2.05
C CYS A 487 3.13 -12.54 1.72
N PHE A 488 3.55 -12.46 0.46
CA PHE A 488 4.29 -11.34 -0.12
C PHE A 488 3.42 -10.60 -1.15
N LEU A 489 3.17 -9.33 -0.90
CA LEU A 489 2.35 -8.46 -1.74
C LEU A 489 3.27 -7.49 -2.48
N ALA A 490 3.06 -7.33 -3.78
CA ALA A 490 3.78 -6.38 -4.62
C ALA A 490 3.07 -6.27 -5.97
N ASP A 491 3.55 -5.39 -6.82
CA ASP A 491 3.16 -5.34 -8.22
C ASP A 491 3.73 -6.52 -9.02
N SER A 492 3.39 -6.61 -10.32
CA SER A 492 3.79 -7.76 -11.15
C SER A 492 5.30 -7.85 -11.40
N PRO A 493 6.02 -6.76 -11.76
CA PRO A 493 7.48 -6.76 -11.87
C PRO A 493 8.18 -7.25 -10.60
N MET A 494 7.78 -6.76 -9.43
CA MET A 494 8.45 -7.14 -8.18
C MET A 494 8.06 -8.52 -7.67
N HIS A 495 6.83 -8.97 -7.96
CA HIS A 495 6.50 -10.40 -7.84
C HIS A 495 7.39 -11.26 -8.72
N ALA A 496 7.69 -10.83 -9.95
CA ALA A 496 8.54 -11.60 -10.86
C ALA A 496 9.95 -11.75 -10.27
N GLU A 497 10.56 -10.66 -9.82
CA GLU A 497 11.88 -10.67 -9.17
C GLU A 497 11.92 -11.57 -7.92
N VAL A 498 10.96 -11.41 -7.01
CA VAL A 498 10.92 -12.18 -5.75
C VAL A 498 10.66 -13.66 -5.97
N THR A 499 9.93 -14.03 -7.03
CA THR A 499 9.56 -15.42 -7.33
C THR A 499 10.48 -16.11 -8.34
N ASN A 500 11.61 -15.49 -8.70
CA ASN A 500 12.52 -15.98 -9.75
C ASN A 500 11.79 -16.29 -11.07
N THR A 501 10.75 -15.53 -11.39
CA THR A 501 10.02 -15.67 -12.66
C THR A 501 10.32 -14.49 -13.57
N PRO A 502 10.32 -14.68 -14.90
CA PRO A 502 10.48 -13.56 -15.81
C PRO A 502 9.27 -12.61 -15.74
N ASN A 503 9.48 -11.32 -16.03
CA ASN A 503 8.40 -10.34 -16.08
C ASN A 503 7.32 -10.78 -17.09
N PRO A 504 6.03 -10.89 -16.68
CA PRO A 504 4.97 -11.46 -17.51
C PRO A 504 4.82 -10.83 -18.91
N GLY A 505 5.03 -9.52 -19.06
CA GLY A 505 4.78 -8.81 -20.31
C GLY A 505 5.75 -9.15 -21.45
N GLN A 506 6.95 -9.63 -21.12
CA GLN A 506 8.05 -9.88 -22.07
C GLN A 506 8.49 -11.36 -22.09
N SER A 507 7.69 -12.24 -21.49
CA SER A 507 8.08 -13.63 -21.22
C SER A 507 7.26 -14.65 -22.00
N ASN A 508 7.95 -15.67 -22.53
CA ASN A 508 7.33 -16.90 -23.03
C ASN A 508 6.66 -17.72 -21.92
N HIS A 509 6.97 -17.43 -20.65
CA HIS A 509 6.47 -18.07 -19.45
C HIS A 509 5.83 -17.01 -18.52
N PRO A 510 4.66 -16.45 -18.89
CA PRO A 510 4.14 -15.24 -18.25
C PRO A 510 3.49 -15.50 -16.88
N CYS A 511 3.13 -16.75 -16.57
CA CYS A 511 2.46 -17.08 -15.32
C CYS A 511 3.45 -17.52 -14.25
N ARG A 512 3.39 -16.87 -13.08
CA ARG A 512 4.16 -17.26 -11.89
C ARG A 512 3.59 -18.46 -11.12
N MET A 513 2.31 -18.75 -11.29
CA MET A 513 1.61 -19.80 -10.53
C MET A 513 1.50 -21.12 -11.29
N CYS A 514 1.48 -21.08 -12.62
CA CYS A 514 1.35 -22.25 -13.48
C CYS A 514 2.40 -22.28 -14.60
N LYS A 515 2.55 -23.44 -15.23
CA LYS A 515 3.51 -23.68 -16.31
C LYS A 515 2.99 -23.25 -17.69
N LEU A 516 2.04 -22.32 -17.75
CA LEU A 516 1.57 -21.75 -19.02
C LEU A 516 2.77 -21.12 -19.75
N SER A 517 2.95 -21.52 -21.01
CA SER A 517 4.06 -21.05 -21.83
C SER A 517 3.79 -21.15 -23.33
N VAL A 518 4.62 -20.45 -24.11
CA VAL A 518 4.70 -20.54 -25.57
C VAL A 518 6.13 -20.79 -26.01
N GLU A 519 6.34 -21.33 -27.21
CA GLU A 519 7.69 -21.47 -27.78
C GLU A 519 8.17 -20.12 -28.32
N TYR A 520 7.27 -19.39 -28.99
CA TYR A 520 7.54 -18.06 -29.52
C TYR A 520 6.51 -17.03 -29.04
N LYS A 521 6.97 -15.82 -28.71
CA LYS A 521 6.11 -14.71 -28.23
C LYS A 521 4.94 -14.39 -29.17
N SER A 522 5.10 -14.59 -30.47
CA SER A 522 4.03 -14.41 -31.47
C SER A 522 2.82 -15.34 -31.25
N GLU A 523 3.02 -16.50 -30.62
CA GLU A 523 1.99 -17.50 -30.34
C GLU A 523 1.09 -17.13 -29.15
N MET A 524 1.46 -16.13 -28.33
CA MET A 524 0.59 -15.63 -27.26
C MET A 524 -0.72 -15.03 -27.79
N LYS A 525 -0.74 -14.68 -29.08
CA LYS A 525 -1.96 -14.23 -29.77
C LYS A 525 -2.76 -15.40 -30.31
N SER A 526 -2.29 -16.63 -30.25
CA SER A 526 -3.01 -17.77 -30.83
C SER A 526 -4.28 -18.09 -30.02
N LEU A 527 -5.31 -18.59 -30.72
CA LEU A 527 -6.54 -19.04 -30.07
C LEU A 527 -6.27 -20.13 -29.02
N ALA A 528 -5.37 -21.06 -29.33
CA ALA A 528 -4.99 -22.16 -28.42
C ALA A 528 -4.39 -21.62 -27.12
N TYR A 529 -3.48 -20.65 -27.21
CA TYR A 529 -2.91 -20.01 -26.02
C TYR A 529 -3.97 -19.28 -25.18
N ILE A 530 -4.88 -18.52 -25.81
CA ILE A 530 -5.96 -17.81 -25.10
C ILE A 530 -6.88 -18.79 -24.37
N GLN A 531 -7.25 -19.91 -25.01
CA GLN A 531 -8.04 -20.97 -24.37
C GLN A 531 -7.31 -21.56 -23.17
N GLN A 532 -6.03 -21.86 -23.33
CA GLN A 532 -5.20 -22.40 -22.25
C GLN A 532 -4.99 -21.39 -21.11
N PHE A 533 -4.84 -20.09 -21.42
CA PHE A 533 -4.77 -19.00 -20.45
C PHE A 533 -6.04 -18.91 -19.60
N LEU A 534 -7.20 -19.14 -20.22
CA LEU A 534 -8.51 -19.21 -19.54
C LEU A 534 -8.77 -20.54 -18.84
N HIS A 535 -7.80 -21.46 -18.83
CA HIS A 535 -7.92 -22.81 -18.26
C HIS A 535 -9.06 -23.61 -18.91
N LEU A 536 -9.15 -23.59 -20.24
CA LEU A 536 -10.15 -24.32 -21.02
C LEU A 536 -9.49 -25.39 -21.88
N ASP A 537 -10.11 -26.57 -21.95
CA ASP A 537 -9.76 -27.61 -22.93
C ASP A 537 -10.37 -27.32 -24.32
N GLU A 538 -10.08 -28.17 -25.31
CA GLU A 538 -10.62 -28.05 -26.67
C GLU A 538 -12.15 -28.15 -26.74
N ALA A 539 -12.78 -28.75 -25.72
CA ALA A 539 -14.23 -28.89 -25.58
C ALA A 539 -14.86 -27.78 -24.70
N GLY A 540 -14.05 -26.85 -24.18
CA GLY A 540 -14.47 -25.72 -23.34
C GLY A 540 -14.68 -26.06 -21.87
N ASN A 541 -14.25 -27.24 -21.41
CA ASN A 541 -14.33 -27.59 -20.00
C ASN A 541 -13.18 -26.96 -19.22
N GLU A 542 -13.40 -26.72 -17.93
CA GLU A 542 -12.38 -26.23 -17.00
C GLU A 542 -11.23 -27.26 -16.92
N SER A 543 -10.07 -26.87 -17.43
CA SER A 543 -8.83 -27.65 -17.45
C SER A 543 -7.69 -26.76 -16.93
N PRO A 544 -7.42 -26.79 -15.61
CA PRO A 544 -6.41 -25.93 -15.01
C PRO A 544 -5.01 -26.27 -15.51
N ASN A 545 -4.20 -25.24 -15.75
CA ASN A 545 -2.81 -25.41 -16.12
C ASN A 545 -2.02 -26.11 -15.00
N PRO A 546 -1.01 -26.93 -15.34
CA PRO A 546 -0.14 -27.55 -14.34
C PRO A 546 0.51 -26.49 -13.44
N PRO A 547 0.45 -26.63 -12.11
CA PRO A 547 1.02 -25.66 -11.20
C PRO A 547 2.55 -25.64 -11.27
N ARG A 548 3.15 -24.48 -11.00
CA ARG A 548 4.59 -24.40 -10.72
C ARG A 548 4.89 -24.97 -9.33
N SER A 549 6.10 -25.49 -9.18
CA SER A 549 6.60 -26.04 -7.93
C SER A 549 7.78 -25.19 -7.49
N TRP A 550 7.67 -24.57 -6.32
CA TRP A 550 8.74 -23.73 -5.77
C TRP A 550 10.05 -24.51 -5.57
N ALA A 551 9.95 -25.75 -5.12
CA ALA A 551 11.10 -26.64 -5.00
C ALA A 551 11.80 -26.93 -6.34
N THR A 552 11.05 -26.92 -7.45
CA THR A 552 11.61 -27.06 -8.80
C THR A 552 12.28 -25.75 -9.22
N THR A 553 11.64 -24.60 -9.01
CA THR A 553 12.23 -23.27 -9.28
C THR A 553 13.56 -23.05 -8.54
N ILE A 554 13.66 -23.47 -7.27
CA ILE A 554 14.91 -23.41 -6.49
C ILE A 554 16.00 -24.26 -7.15
N LYS A 555 15.70 -25.52 -7.48
CA LYS A 555 16.65 -26.43 -8.12
C LYS A 555 17.11 -25.92 -9.49
N ASP A 556 16.17 -25.41 -10.28
CA ASP A 556 16.45 -24.87 -11.61
C ASP A 556 17.30 -23.60 -11.52
N SER A 557 17.06 -22.73 -10.53
CA SER A 557 17.88 -21.53 -10.29
C SER A 557 19.34 -21.89 -9.96
N MET A 558 19.56 -22.92 -9.12
CA MET A 558 20.90 -23.43 -8.81
C MET A 558 21.55 -24.05 -10.05
N ARG A 559 20.81 -24.87 -10.80
CA ARG A 559 21.32 -25.53 -12.01
C ARG A 559 21.71 -24.54 -13.10
N LEU A 560 21.03 -23.40 -13.23
CA LEU A 560 21.41 -22.37 -14.18
C LEU A 560 22.83 -21.84 -13.90
N TYR A 561 23.15 -21.56 -12.64
CA TYR A 561 24.51 -21.15 -12.27
C TYR A 561 25.55 -22.23 -12.59
N ASP A 562 25.26 -23.50 -12.30
CA ASP A 562 26.16 -24.61 -12.67
C ASP A 562 26.39 -24.66 -14.19
N ILE A 563 25.33 -24.46 -15.00
CA ILE A 563 25.45 -24.44 -16.47
C ILE A 563 26.36 -23.31 -16.94
N PHE A 564 26.28 -22.14 -16.31
CA PHE A 564 27.21 -21.04 -16.62
C PHE A 564 28.66 -21.41 -16.30
N MET A 565 28.90 -22.02 -15.13
CA MET A 565 30.25 -22.42 -14.70
C MET A 565 30.82 -23.58 -15.52
N GLU A 566 29.99 -24.54 -15.93
CA GLU A 566 30.37 -25.71 -16.74
C GLU A 566 30.53 -25.37 -18.23
N HIS A 567 29.70 -24.48 -18.76
CA HIS A 567 29.58 -24.21 -20.20
C HIS A 567 29.86 -22.73 -20.52
N ASN A 568 28.82 -21.91 -20.68
CA ASN A 568 28.93 -20.48 -21.01
C ASN A 568 27.61 -19.73 -20.77
N ILE A 569 27.68 -18.40 -20.88
CA ILE A 569 26.53 -17.49 -20.72
C ILE A 569 25.41 -17.70 -21.76
N THR A 570 25.73 -18.15 -22.97
CA THR A 570 24.72 -18.40 -24.01
C THR A 570 23.82 -19.56 -23.60
N GLN A 571 24.42 -20.66 -23.11
CA GLN A 571 23.66 -21.79 -22.58
C GLN A 571 22.85 -21.41 -21.33
N PHE A 572 23.41 -20.59 -20.44
CA PHE A 572 22.67 -20.03 -19.31
C PHE A 572 21.40 -19.29 -19.76
N ARG A 573 21.52 -18.36 -20.73
CA ARG A 573 20.38 -17.57 -21.24
C ARG A 573 19.33 -18.44 -21.91
N THR A 574 19.74 -19.39 -22.75
CA THR A 574 18.82 -20.32 -23.42
C THR A 574 18.07 -21.20 -22.41
N GLN A 575 18.76 -21.76 -21.42
CA GLN A 575 18.13 -22.62 -20.41
C GLN A 575 17.22 -21.82 -19.47
N SER A 576 17.60 -20.59 -19.11
CA SER A 576 16.75 -19.68 -18.33
C SER A 576 15.43 -19.40 -19.04
N GLN A 577 15.47 -19.17 -20.36
CA GLN A 577 14.27 -18.99 -21.18
C GLN A 577 13.38 -20.24 -21.23
N ILE A 578 13.96 -21.44 -21.43
CA ILE A 578 13.23 -22.71 -21.52
C ILE A 578 12.56 -23.09 -20.19
N LEU A 579 13.26 -22.87 -19.07
CA LEU A 579 12.74 -23.18 -17.74
C LEU A 579 11.74 -22.11 -17.26
N GLY A 580 11.80 -20.91 -17.84
CA GLY A 580 11.04 -19.75 -17.38
C GLY A 580 11.43 -19.36 -15.96
N VAL A 581 12.74 -19.36 -15.67
CA VAL A 581 13.33 -19.03 -14.36
C VAL A 581 14.37 -17.94 -14.57
N LYS A 582 14.25 -16.85 -13.81
CA LYS A 582 15.16 -15.70 -13.87
C LYS A 582 15.45 -15.17 -12.47
N ASP A 583 16.70 -15.29 -12.03
CA ASP A 583 17.18 -14.75 -10.76
C ASP A 583 18.00 -13.48 -11.04
N SER A 584 17.52 -12.31 -10.59
CA SER A 584 18.17 -11.03 -10.90
C SER A 584 19.56 -10.89 -10.27
N ILE A 585 19.79 -11.44 -9.06
CA ILE A 585 21.11 -11.38 -8.40
C ILE A 585 22.10 -12.26 -9.17
N ASN A 586 21.71 -13.51 -9.44
CA ASN A 586 22.57 -14.45 -10.14
C ASN A 586 22.88 -13.99 -11.57
N THR A 587 21.86 -13.49 -12.28
CA THR A 587 22.02 -12.95 -13.64
C THR A 587 23.00 -11.78 -13.66
N ARG A 588 22.91 -10.86 -12.70
CA ARG A 588 23.83 -9.72 -12.60
C ARG A 588 25.29 -10.16 -12.39
N PHE A 589 25.55 -11.11 -11.48
CA PHE A 589 26.90 -11.66 -11.30
C PHE A 589 27.44 -12.32 -12.57
N VAL A 590 26.61 -13.12 -13.25
CA VAL A 590 26.96 -13.82 -14.50
C VAL A 590 27.28 -12.82 -15.63
N GLU A 591 26.53 -11.74 -15.74
CA GLU A 591 26.70 -10.73 -16.78
C GLU A 591 27.89 -9.80 -16.51
N GLU A 592 27.99 -9.23 -15.31
CA GLU A 592 29.03 -8.27 -14.95
C GLU A 592 30.41 -8.91 -14.82
N SER A 593 30.51 -10.18 -14.40
CA SER A 593 31.80 -10.90 -14.26
C SER A 593 32.59 -11.07 -15.57
N ARG A 594 31.96 -10.80 -16.72
CA ARG A 594 32.63 -10.81 -18.04
C ARG A 594 33.47 -9.57 -18.27
N GLY A 595 33.00 -8.41 -17.82
CA GLY A 595 33.64 -7.11 -18.02
C GLY A 595 34.44 -6.65 -16.81
N ASP A 596 34.06 -7.08 -15.60
CA ASP A 596 34.67 -6.66 -14.35
C ASP A 596 35.35 -7.83 -13.60
N ASN A 597 36.69 -7.77 -13.55
CA ASN A 597 37.51 -8.75 -12.83
C ASN A 597 37.27 -8.72 -11.31
N ALA A 598 36.88 -7.58 -10.73
CA ALA A 598 36.56 -7.48 -9.31
C ALA A 598 35.26 -8.24 -9.00
N VAL A 599 34.22 -8.07 -9.83
CA VAL A 599 32.96 -8.83 -9.71
C VAL A 599 33.22 -10.33 -9.89
N LYS A 600 34.06 -10.72 -10.86
CA LYS A 600 34.43 -12.13 -11.07
C LYS A 600 35.16 -12.74 -9.85
N ALA A 601 36.13 -12.02 -9.29
CA ALA A 601 36.83 -12.46 -8.08
C ALA A 601 35.89 -12.57 -6.89
N LYS A 602 34.96 -11.61 -6.74
CA LYS A 602 33.94 -11.61 -5.70
C LYS A 602 32.96 -12.76 -5.84
N MET A 603 32.47 -13.02 -7.05
CA MET A 603 31.60 -14.14 -7.35
C MET A 603 32.27 -15.46 -6.96
N ALA A 604 33.54 -15.68 -7.31
CA ALA A 604 34.29 -16.87 -6.91
C ALA A 604 34.50 -16.96 -5.39
N ALA A 605 34.73 -15.84 -4.72
CA ALA A 605 34.86 -15.80 -3.27
C ALA A 605 33.53 -16.10 -2.54
N LEU A 606 32.41 -15.63 -3.09
CA LEU A 606 31.07 -15.94 -2.57
C LEU A 606 30.72 -17.40 -2.84
N ASP A 607 31.00 -17.95 -4.02
CA ASP A 607 30.76 -19.36 -4.34
C ASP A 607 31.47 -20.30 -3.35
N LEU A 608 32.72 -19.97 -3.00
CA LEU A 608 33.51 -20.78 -2.07
C LEU A 608 33.06 -20.66 -0.61
N ASN A 609 32.71 -19.45 -0.14
CA ASN A 609 32.50 -19.19 1.29
C ASN A 609 31.02 -19.03 1.68
N TYR A 610 30.21 -18.44 0.81
CA TYR A 610 28.82 -18.03 1.05
C TYR A 610 27.94 -18.21 -0.20
N PRO A 611 27.83 -19.43 -0.76
CA PRO A 611 27.20 -19.67 -2.07
C PRO A 611 25.74 -19.21 -2.12
N THR A 612 25.03 -19.21 -0.99
CA THR A 612 23.65 -18.74 -0.90
C THR A 612 23.48 -17.24 -1.21
N ARG A 613 24.54 -16.44 -1.14
CA ARG A 613 24.51 -14.99 -1.44
C ARG A 613 24.57 -14.69 -2.95
N LEU A 614 24.80 -15.70 -3.78
CA LEU A 614 24.81 -15.59 -5.25
C LEU A 614 23.41 -15.68 -5.87
N TYR A 615 22.38 -15.87 -5.05
CA TYR A 615 21.01 -16.12 -5.48
C TYR A 615 20.03 -15.22 -4.73
N ASN A 616 18.80 -15.15 -5.24
CA ASN A 616 17.68 -14.49 -4.61
C ASN A 616 17.50 -14.99 -3.15
N PRO A 617 17.52 -14.09 -2.14
CA PRO A 617 17.39 -14.49 -0.75
C PRO A 617 16.02 -15.12 -0.41
N PHE A 618 14.96 -14.89 -1.18
CA PHE A 618 13.67 -15.53 -0.94
C PHE A 618 13.69 -17.06 -1.16
N LEU A 619 14.68 -17.59 -1.89
CA LEU A 619 14.84 -19.05 -2.08
C LEU A 619 15.15 -19.78 -0.76
N ARG A 620 15.68 -19.07 0.23
CA ARG A 620 15.99 -19.59 1.58
C ARG A 620 15.01 -19.12 2.65
N LEU A 621 13.94 -18.41 2.29
CA LEU A 621 12.96 -17.89 3.25
C LEU A 621 12.07 -19.03 3.76
N GLU A 622 12.12 -19.27 5.08
CA GLU A 622 11.40 -20.36 5.72
C GLU A 622 9.88 -20.13 5.76
N GLY A 623 9.12 -21.15 5.36
CA GLY A 623 7.65 -21.10 5.34
C GLY A 623 7.03 -20.27 4.20
N PHE A 624 7.83 -19.90 3.19
CA PHE A 624 7.41 -19.17 2.00
C PHE A 624 7.51 -20.01 0.73
N ASP A 625 6.44 -20.03 -0.05
CA ASP A 625 6.38 -20.63 -1.38
C ASP A 625 6.10 -19.55 -2.43
N GLY A 626 7.08 -19.23 -3.27
CA GLY A 626 6.95 -18.16 -4.27
C GLY A 626 5.83 -18.37 -5.30
N ALA A 627 5.43 -19.61 -5.58
CA ALA A 627 4.35 -19.91 -6.50
C ALA A 627 2.96 -19.78 -5.85
N LEU A 628 2.87 -19.95 -4.53
CA LEU A 628 1.59 -20.03 -3.82
C LEU A 628 1.34 -18.87 -2.84
N ASP A 629 2.39 -18.18 -2.40
CA ASP A 629 2.36 -17.18 -1.33
C ASP A 629 2.63 -15.75 -1.81
N ALA A 630 2.68 -15.55 -3.12
CA ALA A 630 2.64 -14.25 -3.80
C ALA A 630 1.27 -14.05 -4.49
N PRO A 631 0.18 -13.80 -3.73
CA PRO A 631 -1.17 -13.70 -4.28
C PRO A 631 -1.28 -12.56 -5.30
N VAL A 632 -2.21 -12.71 -6.25
CA VAL A 632 -2.45 -11.69 -7.29
C VAL A 632 -2.99 -10.41 -6.67
N GLU A 633 -2.24 -9.35 -6.90
CA GLU A 633 -2.57 -8.01 -6.46
C GLU A 633 -3.72 -7.49 -7.34
N THR A 634 -4.90 -7.32 -6.73
CA THR A 634 -6.16 -7.14 -7.48
C THR A 634 -6.25 -5.74 -8.10
N LEU A 635 -5.62 -4.74 -7.48
CA LEU A 635 -5.66 -3.36 -7.95
C LEU A 635 -4.91 -3.21 -9.27
N HIS A 636 -3.66 -3.66 -9.39
CA HIS A 636 -2.87 -3.53 -10.62
C HIS A 636 -3.27 -4.51 -11.72
N VAL A 637 -3.71 -5.73 -11.37
CA VAL A 637 -4.03 -6.73 -12.41
C VAL A 637 -5.45 -6.57 -12.98
N VAL A 638 -6.44 -6.27 -12.13
CA VAL A 638 -7.84 -6.19 -12.58
C VAL A 638 -8.24 -4.74 -12.84
N LEU A 639 -8.14 -3.87 -11.83
CA LEU A 639 -8.67 -2.50 -11.93
C LEU A 639 -7.78 -1.61 -12.81
N LEU A 640 -6.47 -1.59 -12.57
CA LEU A 640 -5.50 -0.84 -13.37
C LEU A 640 -4.95 -1.64 -14.56
N GLY A 641 -5.26 -2.94 -14.65
CA GLY A 641 -4.94 -3.78 -15.79
C GLY A 641 -6.15 -3.88 -16.70
N ILE A 642 -6.88 -5.00 -16.63
CA ILE A 642 -7.98 -5.32 -17.55
C ILE A 642 -9.00 -4.18 -17.68
N VAL A 643 -9.50 -3.65 -16.56
CA VAL A 643 -10.56 -2.63 -16.57
C VAL A 643 -10.05 -1.30 -17.12
N LYS A 644 -8.82 -0.89 -16.76
CA LYS A 644 -8.18 0.33 -17.25
C LYS A 644 -8.01 0.29 -18.77
N TYR A 645 -7.43 -0.78 -19.31
CA TYR A 645 -7.17 -0.89 -20.74
C TYR A 645 -8.45 -1.06 -21.55
N LEU A 646 -9.41 -1.86 -21.05
CA LEU A 646 -10.73 -1.96 -21.68
C LEU A 646 -11.42 -0.59 -21.75
N ALA A 647 -11.41 0.18 -20.65
CA ALA A 647 -11.97 1.52 -20.64
C ALA A 647 -11.21 2.47 -21.57
N ARG A 648 -9.89 2.37 -21.65
CA ARG A 648 -9.05 3.16 -22.57
C ARG A 648 -9.44 2.90 -24.02
N ASP A 649 -9.46 1.64 -24.44
CA ASP A 649 -9.75 1.22 -25.82
C ASP A 649 -11.18 1.59 -26.25
N ASP A 650 -12.14 1.40 -25.33
CA ASP A 650 -13.53 1.82 -25.57
C ASP A 650 -13.62 3.33 -25.76
N ILE A 651 -12.98 4.11 -24.89
CA ILE A 651 -13.04 5.59 -24.90
C ILE A 651 -12.25 6.19 -26.06
N SER A 652 -11.11 5.62 -26.44
CA SER A 652 -10.28 6.11 -27.55
C SER A 652 -11.02 6.02 -28.88
N SER A 653 -11.89 5.03 -29.04
CA SER A 653 -12.74 4.84 -30.22
C SER A 653 -13.86 5.88 -30.36
N LEU A 654 -14.18 6.62 -29.29
CA LEU A 654 -15.29 7.57 -29.27
C LEU A 654 -14.92 8.92 -29.90
N LYS A 655 -15.86 9.47 -30.69
CA LYS A 655 -15.75 10.83 -31.23
C LYS A 655 -15.90 11.86 -30.10
N ALA A 656 -15.36 13.08 -30.29
CA ALA A 656 -15.42 14.15 -29.28
C ALA A 656 -16.84 14.43 -28.73
N LYS A 657 -17.87 14.35 -29.59
CA LYS A 657 -19.28 14.51 -29.18
C LYS A 657 -19.78 13.36 -28.30
N ASP A 658 -19.33 12.14 -28.57
CA ASP A 658 -19.71 10.94 -27.83
C ASP A 658 -18.99 10.89 -26.48
N LYS A 659 -17.74 11.37 -26.44
CA LYS A 659 -16.97 11.64 -25.23
C LYS A 659 -17.69 12.60 -24.27
N ILE A 660 -18.19 13.75 -24.75
CA ILE A 660 -19.00 14.68 -23.94
C ILE A 660 -20.29 14.00 -23.42
N THR A 661 -20.92 13.18 -24.26
CA THR A 661 -22.12 12.42 -23.91
C THR A 661 -21.84 11.40 -22.81
N LEU A 662 -20.71 10.69 -22.90
CA LEU A 662 -20.26 9.73 -21.91
C LEU A 662 -19.97 10.40 -20.56
N ALA A 663 -19.21 11.50 -20.57
CA ALA A 663 -18.90 12.26 -19.35
C ALA A 663 -20.18 12.71 -18.63
N ALA A 664 -21.15 13.27 -19.36
CA ALA A 664 -22.43 13.69 -18.80
C ALA A 664 -23.25 12.51 -18.22
N ARG A 665 -23.12 11.31 -18.80
CA ARG A 665 -23.78 10.09 -18.31
C ARG A 665 -23.09 9.53 -17.06
N LEU A 666 -21.76 9.50 -17.02
CA LEU A 666 -20.98 9.10 -15.85
C LEU A 666 -21.25 10.03 -14.66
N ASP A 667 -21.32 11.35 -14.90
CA ASP A 667 -21.71 12.33 -13.89
C ASP A 667 -23.14 12.11 -13.34
N SER A 668 -24.03 11.52 -14.15
CA SER A 668 -25.41 11.19 -13.74
C SER A 668 -25.54 9.81 -13.11
N PHE A 669 -24.45 9.04 -13.04
CA PHE A 669 -24.46 7.68 -12.50
C PHE A 669 -24.61 7.71 -10.98
N ASN A 670 -25.54 6.92 -10.45
CA ASN A 670 -25.75 6.85 -9.01
C ASN A 670 -24.65 5.98 -8.37
N SER A 671 -23.66 6.61 -7.75
CA SER A 671 -22.56 5.93 -7.07
C SER A 671 -22.89 5.39 -5.68
N THR A 672 -24.12 5.58 -5.21
CA THR A 672 -24.55 5.15 -3.86
C THR A 672 -24.57 3.63 -3.78
N SER A 673 -23.97 3.03 -2.74
CA SER A 673 -23.95 1.58 -2.52
C SER A 673 -23.09 0.79 -3.53
N LEU A 674 -21.89 1.28 -3.86
CA LEU A 674 -20.88 0.54 -4.64
C LEU A 674 -19.63 0.35 -3.77
N ASN A 675 -19.31 -0.88 -3.37
CA ASN A 675 -18.07 -1.27 -2.65
C ASN A 675 -17.61 -2.64 -3.16
N LEU A 676 -16.30 -2.91 -3.26
CA LEU A 676 -15.68 -3.83 -4.24
C LEU A 676 -15.30 -5.27 -3.76
N CYS A 677 -15.20 -6.17 -4.77
CA CYS A 677 -14.24 -7.27 -5.07
C CYS A 677 -14.55 -8.78 -4.80
N SER A 678 -14.19 -9.65 -5.76
CA SER A 678 -13.86 -11.10 -5.58
C SER A 678 -13.15 -11.75 -6.82
N PHE A 679 -12.12 -12.59 -6.56
CA PHE A 679 -11.44 -13.52 -7.50
C PHE A 679 -11.29 -14.92 -6.86
N ARG A 680 -11.45 -16.02 -7.60
CA ARG A 680 -11.84 -17.34 -7.05
C ARG A 680 -10.72 -18.12 -6.32
N GLU A 681 -9.50 -18.17 -6.84
CA GLU A 681 -8.45 -19.07 -6.32
C GLU A 681 -7.74 -18.52 -5.08
N SER A 682 -7.32 -17.25 -5.09
CA SER A 682 -6.71 -16.59 -3.93
C SER A 682 -7.68 -16.54 -2.74
N ILE A 683 -8.99 -16.45 -3.00
CA ILE A 683 -10.02 -16.48 -1.96
C ILE A 683 -10.03 -17.79 -1.19
N ARG A 684 -9.86 -18.92 -1.89
CA ARG A 684 -9.83 -20.23 -1.24
C ARG A 684 -8.65 -20.38 -0.28
N ARG A 685 -7.50 -19.76 -0.59
CA ARG A 685 -6.27 -19.88 0.22
C ARG A 685 -6.15 -18.83 1.31
N PHE A 686 -6.39 -17.57 0.99
CA PHE A 686 -6.13 -16.41 1.86
C PHE A 686 -7.39 -15.73 2.42
N GLY A 687 -8.58 -16.00 1.84
CA GLY A 687 -9.83 -15.30 2.14
C GLY A 687 -10.11 -14.13 1.17
N PRO A 688 -11.13 -13.30 1.40
CA PRO A 688 -11.57 -12.26 0.46
C PRO A 688 -10.44 -11.29 0.09
N ALA A 689 -10.51 -10.72 -1.13
CA ALA A 689 -9.47 -9.83 -1.67
C ALA A 689 -9.16 -8.62 -0.77
N SER A 690 -10.11 -8.20 0.07
CA SER A 690 -9.90 -7.16 1.08
C SER A 690 -8.79 -7.47 2.10
N LEU A 691 -8.40 -8.75 2.25
CA LEU A 691 -7.33 -9.17 3.16
C LEU A 691 -5.94 -8.90 2.63
N PHE A 692 -5.74 -9.09 1.32
CA PHE A 692 -4.46 -8.91 0.64
C PHE A 692 -4.48 -7.72 -0.34
N ALA A 693 -5.39 -6.77 -0.10
CA ALA A 693 -5.39 -5.49 -0.81
C ALA A 693 -4.19 -4.64 -0.38
N THR A 694 -3.54 -4.05 -1.38
CA THR A 694 -2.31 -3.24 -1.28
C THR A 694 -2.57 -1.76 -1.05
N GLU A 695 -3.82 -1.29 -1.18
CA GLU A 695 -4.20 0.12 -1.05
C GLU A 695 -3.65 0.78 0.22
N LYS A 696 -3.61 0.05 1.35
CA LYS A 696 -3.07 0.54 2.62
C LYS A 696 -1.55 0.76 2.60
N PHE A 697 -0.83 -0.09 1.88
CA PHE A 697 0.61 0.03 1.76
C PHE A 697 0.97 1.13 0.74
N GLU A 698 0.20 1.21 -0.35
CA GLU A 698 0.31 2.30 -1.32
C GLU A 698 0.00 3.67 -0.71
N SER A 699 -1.01 3.77 0.16
CA SER A 699 -1.27 5.02 0.89
C SER A 699 -0.11 5.39 1.80
N TYR A 700 0.51 4.39 2.42
CA TYR A 700 1.67 4.56 3.30
C TYR A 700 2.95 5.00 2.55
N ASN A 701 3.09 4.73 1.25
CA ASN A 701 4.16 5.33 0.44
C ASN A 701 4.13 6.86 0.44
N GLY A 702 2.96 7.47 0.69
CA GLY A 702 2.84 8.91 0.92
C GLY A 702 3.61 9.40 2.15
N VAL A 703 3.65 8.60 3.23
CA VAL A 703 4.40 8.88 4.46
C VAL A 703 5.90 8.82 4.19
N LEU A 704 6.36 7.79 3.47
CA LEU A 704 7.78 7.65 3.09
C LEU A 704 8.23 8.82 2.22
N ARG A 705 7.42 9.20 1.23
CA ARG A 705 7.70 10.36 0.38
C ARG A 705 7.82 11.65 1.19
N GLN A 706 6.91 11.88 2.14
CA GLN A 706 7.01 13.06 3.02
C GLN A 706 8.29 13.05 3.86
N ALA A 707 8.68 11.89 4.39
CA ALA A 707 9.93 11.76 5.16
C ALA A 707 11.17 11.98 4.29
N SER A 708 11.18 11.44 3.07
CA SER A 708 12.25 11.63 2.09
C SER A 708 12.44 13.11 1.73
N ILE A 709 11.33 13.82 1.47
CA ILE A 709 11.35 15.26 1.12
C ILE A 709 12.04 16.10 2.21
N HIS A 710 11.85 15.75 3.48
CA HIS A 710 12.36 16.48 4.64
C HIS A 710 13.69 15.93 5.19
N SER A 711 14.29 14.93 4.53
CA SER A 711 15.64 14.44 4.84
C SER A 711 16.72 15.34 4.22
N ASN A 712 17.97 15.24 4.70
CA ASN A 712 19.11 15.91 4.06
C ASN A 712 19.56 15.22 2.75
N ARG A 713 19.01 14.04 2.45
CA ARG A 713 19.23 13.21 1.25
C ARG A 713 20.68 12.74 1.03
N LEU A 714 21.56 12.88 2.02
CA LEU A 714 22.94 12.40 1.92
C LEU A 714 23.01 10.88 2.05
N VAL A 715 22.31 10.31 3.03
CA VAL A 715 22.20 8.86 3.22
C VAL A 715 20.72 8.48 3.42
N PRO A 716 19.90 8.55 2.35
CA PRO A 716 18.45 8.45 2.45
C PRO A 716 17.97 7.20 3.19
N SER A 717 18.57 6.03 2.91
CA SER A 717 18.21 4.75 3.53
C SER A 717 18.35 4.76 5.05
N ARG A 718 19.47 5.28 5.57
CA ARG A 718 19.75 5.38 7.01
C ARG A 718 18.86 6.41 7.69
N ASP A 719 18.69 7.56 7.05
CA ASP A 719 17.95 8.68 7.62
C ASP A 719 16.45 8.39 7.67
N LEU A 720 15.93 7.71 6.64
CA LEU A 720 14.55 7.19 6.62
C LEU A 720 14.37 6.09 7.68
N ALA A 721 15.27 5.11 7.78
CA ALA A 721 15.21 4.10 8.83
C ALA A 721 15.16 4.75 10.23
N THR A 722 16.05 5.73 10.49
CA THR A 722 16.04 6.50 11.74
C THR A 722 14.72 7.24 11.97
N THR A 723 14.14 7.83 10.93
CA THR A 723 12.88 8.57 11.02
C THR A 723 11.70 7.65 11.33
N PHE A 724 11.59 6.52 10.64
CA PHE A 724 10.53 5.54 10.88
C PHE A 724 10.66 4.80 12.21
N ASP A 725 11.88 4.59 12.69
CA ASP A 725 12.12 4.09 14.05
C ASP A 725 11.64 5.09 15.12
N ASN A 726 11.91 6.39 14.91
CA ASN A 726 11.39 7.44 15.77
C ASN A 726 9.85 7.51 15.75
N PHE A 727 9.23 7.29 14.58
CA PHE A 727 7.77 7.23 14.48
C PHE A 727 7.20 6.05 15.25
N SER A 728 7.79 4.86 15.09
CA SER A 728 7.36 3.64 15.78
C SER A 728 7.55 3.78 17.29
N SER A 729 8.69 4.31 17.73
CA SER A 729 8.98 4.63 19.13
C SER A 729 7.95 5.60 19.73
N LEU A 730 7.65 6.69 19.02
CA LEU A 730 6.69 7.67 19.48
C LEU A 730 5.28 7.09 19.56
N LYS A 731 4.83 6.36 18.52
CA LYS A 731 3.54 5.63 18.49
C LYS A 731 3.43 4.69 19.68
N PHE A 732 4.46 3.90 19.96
CA PHE A 732 4.49 2.94 21.07
C PHE A 732 4.37 3.62 22.43
N LEU A 733 5.12 4.71 22.66
CA LEU A 733 5.07 5.42 23.93
C LEU A 733 3.71 6.09 24.19
N VAL A 734 3.17 6.80 23.20
CA VAL A 734 1.91 7.55 23.40
C VAL A 734 0.69 6.63 23.43
N SER A 735 0.77 5.42 22.88
CA SER A 735 -0.31 4.42 22.96
C SER A 735 -0.33 3.62 24.26
N GLY A 736 0.64 3.85 25.16
CA GLY A 736 0.73 3.14 26.44
C GLY A 736 1.48 1.82 26.37
N GLY A 737 2.40 1.67 25.40
CA GLY A 737 3.28 0.52 25.27
C GLY A 737 4.08 0.23 26.55
N VAL A 738 4.25 -1.06 26.85
CA VAL A 738 4.93 -1.56 28.05
C VAL A 738 6.39 -1.86 27.76
N ILE A 739 7.30 -1.12 28.38
CA ILE A 739 8.74 -1.36 28.31
C ILE A 739 9.12 -2.39 29.37
N HIS A 740 9.57 -3.57 28.95
CA HIS A 740 10.05 -4.62 29.83
C HIS A 740 11.58 -4.53 29.99
N HIS A 741 12.05 -4.62 31.25
CA HIS A 741 13.47 -4.56 31.59
C HIS A 741 13.96 -5.95 32.01
N ASP A 742 14.70 -6.62 31.13
CA ASP A 742 15.18 -8.00 31.34
C ASP A 742 16.01 -8.19 32.60
N GLY A 743 16.79 -7.17 33.01
CA GLY A 743 17.74 -7.27 34.13
C GLY A 743 17.11 -7.40 35.52
N ASN A 744 15.86 -6.97 35.72
CA ASN A 744 15.17 -7.01 37.01
C ASN A 744 13.72 -7.55 36.91
N ASN A 745 13.31 -8.00 35.72
CA ASN A 745 11.95 -8.41 35.40
C ASN A 745 10.89 -7.37 35.79
N SER A 746 11.24 -6.09 35.72
CA SER A 746 10.31 -4.98 35.96
C SER A 746 9.74 -4.46 34.66
N THR A 747 8.51 -3.97 34.71
CA THR A 747 7.86 -3.30 33.59
C THR A 747 7.69 -1.82 33.91
N SER A 748 7.86 -0.99 32.90
CA SER A 748 7.59 0.44 32.96
C SER A 748 6.73 0.85 31.77
N THR A 749 5.93 1.90 31.91
CA THR A 749 5.15 2.48 30.82
C THR A 749 5.44 3.97 30.76
N ALA A 750 5.16 4.60 29.62
CA ALA A 750 5.14 6.06 29.56
C ALA A 750 4.17 6.63 30.62
N SER A 751 4.43 7.84 31.11
CA SER A 751 3.58 8.47 32.11
C SER A 751 2.16 8.71 31.55
N LYS A 752 1.16 8.80 32.44
CA LYS A 752 -0.23 9.05 32.02
C LYS A 752 -0.36 10.33 31.19
N ASN A 753 0.36 11.40 31.53
CA ASN A 753 0.32 12.64 30.77
C ASN A 753 0.80 12.48 29.32
N VAL A 754 1.78 11.59 29.06
CA VAL A 754 2.24 11.28 27.70
C VAL A 754 1.17 10.50 26.94
N GLN A 755 0.53 9.53 27.61
CA GLN A 755 -0.53 8.71 27.00
C GLN A 755 -1.81 9.53 26.72
N ASP A 756 -2.17 10.45 27.62
CA ASP A 756 -3.37 11.30 27.51
C ASP A 756 -3.32 12.21 26.27
N ILE A 757 -2.13 12.57 25.78
CA ILE A 757 -1.96 13.31 24.53
C ILE A 757 -2.57 12.54 23.35
N PHE A 758 -2.44 11.23 23.33
CA PHE A 758 -2.96 10.38 22.26
C PHE A 758 -4.40 9.93 22.57
N LEU A 759 -4.66 9.41 23.77
CA LEU A 759 -5.96 8.84 24.13
C LEU A 759 -7.11 9.86 24.05
N GLY A 760 -6.85 11.11 24.47
CA GLY A 760 -7.84 12.18 24.48
C GLY A 760 -7.98 12.98 23.18
N ASN A 761 -7.15 12.71 22.16
CA ASN A 761 -7.05 13.58 20.99
C ASN A 761 -7.21 12.82 19.65
N PRO A 762 -8.44 12.76 19.09
CA PRO A 762 -8.71 12.12 17.81
C PRO A 762 -7.98 12.74 16.61
N VAL A 763 -7.47 13.98 16.73
CA VAL A 763 -6.68 14.62 15.66
C VAL A 763 -5.28 14.04 15.65
N ILE A 764 -4.64 13.92 16.82
CA ILE A 764 -3.30 13.32 16.96
C ILE A 764 -3.35 11.84 16.58
N GLN A 765 -4.38 11.11 16.99
CA GLN A 765 -4.60 9.71 16.58
C GLN A 765 -4.58 9.58 15.05
N ARG A 766 -5.43 10.36 14.36
CA ARG A 766 -5.50 10.35 12.89
C ARG A 766 -4.19 10.77 12.24
N ALA A 767 -3.48 11.74 12.82
CA ALA A 767 -2.19 12.20 12.29
C ALA A 767 -1.04 11.16 12.48
N MET A 768 -1.24 10.17 13.36
CA MET A 768 -0.39 8.99 13.52
C MET A 768 -0.93 7.75 12.78
N GLY A 769 -1.97 7.91 11.95
CA GLY A 769 -2.56 6.82 11.16
C GLY A 769 -3.58 5.95 11.91
N TYR A 770 -3.96 6.32 13.15
CA TYR A 770 -4.91 5.57 13.99
C TYR A 770 -6.30 6.21 13.98
N ASN A 771 -7.33 5.40 13.80
CA ASN A 771 -8.71 5.82 13.87
C ASN A 771 -9.47 4.95 14.88
N SER A 772 -9.72 5.53 16.06
CA SER A 772 -10.41 4.87 17.17
C SER A 772 -11.83 4.42 16.82
N HIS A 773 -12.54 5.13 15.93
CA HIS A 773 -13.88 4.75 15.49
C HIS A 773 -13.88 3.51 14.59
N THR A 774 -12.85 3.32 13.76
CA THR A 774 -12.72 2.11 12.95
C THR A 774 -12.14 0.96 13.75
N ALA A 775 -11.25 1.24 14.71
CA ALA A 775 -10.60 0.24 15.55
C ALA A 775 -11.58 -0.47 16.49
N ARG A 776 -12.54 0.27 17.06
CA ARG A 776 -13.62 -0.30 17.87
C ARG A 776 -14.94 -0.04 17.14
N PRO A 777 -15.30 -0.87 16.14
CA PRO A 777 -16.55 -0.69 15.44
C PRO A 777 -17.72 -0.76 16.45
N PRO A 778 -18.79 0.02 16.25
CA PRO A 778 -19.97 -0.06 17.10
C PRO A 778 -20.51 -1.49 17.14
N SER A 779 -20.96 -1.96 18.31
CA SER A 779 -21.62 -3.26 18.42
C SER A 779 -22.88 -3.29 17.55
N VAL A 780 -23.37 -4.48 17.20
CA VAL A 780 -24.63 -4.61 16.43
C VAL A 780 -25.78 -3.90 17.15
N GLU A 781 -25.77 -3.90 18.49
CA GLU A 781 -26.74 -3.21 19.35
C GLU A 781 -26.64 -1.68 19.30
N ALA A 782 -25.49 -1.13 18.88
CA ALA A 782 -25.32 0.31 18.71
C ALA A 782 -26.02 0.82 17.44
N PHE A 783 -26.42 -0.07 16.53
CA PHE A 783 -27.23 0.28 15.38
C PHE A 783 -28.73 0.17 15.71
N PRO A 784 -29.56 1.05 15.15
CA PRO A 784 -29.23 2.12 14.22
C PRO A 784 -28.66 3.37 14.91
N MET A 785 -27.64 4.00 14.30
CA MET A 785 -26.92 5.16 14.84
C MET A 785 -27.14 6.41 13.97
N VAL A 786 -27.43 7.55 14.60
CA VAL A 786 -27.57 8.84 13.89
C VAL A 786 -26.17 9.43 13.64
N THR A 787 -25.73 9.46 12.38
CA THR A 787 -24.42 10.02 11.99
C THR A 787 -24.49 11.52 11.71
N LYS A 788 -25.63 12.02 11.21
CA LYS A 788 -25.88 13.45 11.01
C LYS A 788 -27.26 13.83 11.54
N GLY A 789 -27.28 14.83 12.43
CA GLY A 789 -28.47 15.34 13.10
C GLY A 789 -29.42 16.12 12.17
N ARG A 790 -30.15 17.09 12.73
CA ARG A 790 -31.21 17.83 12.03
C ARG A 790 -30.67 18.51 10.75
N PRO A 791 -31.44 18.50 9.64
CA PRO A 791 -31.04 19.21 8.41
C PRO A 791 -30.76 20.70 8.68
N ARG A 792 -29.63 21.23 8.20
CA ARG A 792 -29.34 22.67 8.31
C ARG A 792 -30.27 23.46 7.38
N GLY A 793 -31.13 24.31 7.94
CA GLY A 793 -31.93 25.28 7.18
C GLY A 793 -33.32 24.83 6.71
N SER A 794 -33.84 23.67 7.13
CA SER A 794 -35.21 23.28 6.77
C SER A 794 -36.25 23.98 7.67
N LYS A 795 -37.24 24.65 7.05
CA LYS A 795 -38.55 24.92 7.71
C LYS A 795 -39.11 23.60 8.24
N ASP A 796 -39.78 23.62 9.40
CA ASP A 796 -40.26 22.41 10.07
C ASP A 796 -40.94 21.44 9.07
N PRO A 797 -40.34 20.27 8.81
CA PRO A 797 -40.83 19.33 7.81
C PRO A 797 -42.15 18.72 8.29
N ALA A 798 -43.13 18.57 7.40
CA ALA A 798 -44.43 18.00 7.73
C ALA A 798 -44.27 16.54 8.19
N ILE A 799 -44.56 16.27 9.46
CA ILE A 799 -44.46 14.94 10.07
C ILE A 799 -45.45 13.99 9.37
N PRO A 800 -45.02 12.79 8.94
CA PRO A 800 -45.90 11.79 8.38
C PRO A 800 -47.09 11.47 9.31
N PRO A 801 -48.35 11.52 8.82
CA PRO A 801 -49.55 11.29 9.63
C PRO A 801 -49.55 9.96 10.39
N GLU A 802 -48.92 8.93 9.82
CA GLU A 802 -48.80 7.59 10.39
C GLU A 802 -47.98 7.58 11.70
N LEU A 803 -47.03 8.51 11.83
CA LEU A 803 -46.23 8.66 13.05
C LEU A 803 -46.97 9.42 14.16
N LEU A 804 -47.96 10.23 13.79
CA LEU A 804 -48.82 10.99 14.73
C LEU A 804 -49.96 10.13 15.29
N ALA A 805 -50.34 9.04 14.61
CA ALA A 805 -51.49 8.21 14.94
C ALA A 805 -51.28 7.23 16.12
N SER A 806 -50.07 7.16 16.73
CA SER A 806 -49.75 6.13 17.73
C SER A 806 -49.12 6.69 19.02
N ALA A 807 -49.84 6.53 20.15
CA ALA A 807 -49.47 6.76 21.57
C ALA A 807 -48.82 8.13 21.94
N PRO A 808 -48.84 8.55 23.22
CA PRO A 808 -48.20 9.80 23.63
C PRO A 808 -46.68 9.74 23.41
N CYS A 809 -46.15 10.64 22.57
CA CYS A 809 -44.74 10.73 22.23
C CYS A 809 -44.16 12.06 22.75
N SER A 810 -42.91 12.03 23.24
CA SER A 810 -42.26 13.23 23.78
C SER A 810 -41.70 14.16 22.70
N SER A 811 -41.26 13.61 21.55
CA SER A 811 -40.82 14.38 20.38
C SER A 811 -40.59 13.48 19.15
N ILE A 812 -40.91 14.00 17.96
CA ILE A 812 -40.58 13.40 16.66
C ILE A 812 -39.63 14.35 15.92
N LEU A 813 -38.51 13.83 15.44
CA LEU A 813 -37.45 14.61 14.81
C LEU A 813 -37.06 13.99 13.46
N GLU A 814 -36.87 14.81 12.43
CA GLU A 814 -36.27 14.35 11.17
C GLU A 814 -34.76 14.18 11.34
N VAL A 815 -34.23 13.09 10.77
CA VAL A 815 -32.81 12.71 10.78
C VAL A 815 -32.26 12.84 9.36
N THR A 816 -31.05 13.39 9.21
CA THR A 816 -30.44 13.54 7.87
C THR A 816 -29.82 12.24 7.37
N GLU A 817 -29.16 11.51 8.27
CA GLU A 817 -28.45 10.27 7.94
C GLU A 817 -28.50 9.30 9.13
N LEU A 818 -28.83 8.04 8.84
CA LEU A 818 -28.92 6.96 9.81
C LEU A 818 -28.10 5.77 9.32
N GLN A 819 -27.15 5.32 10.10
CA GLN A 819 -26.39 4.11 9.81
C GLN A 819 -27.09 2.90 10.44
N ILE A 820 -27.48 1.93 9.61
CA ILE A 820 -28.23 0.73 10.06
C ILE A 820 -27.35 -0.52 10.18
N ALA A 821 -26.22 -0.52 9.49
CA ALA A 821 -25.15 -1.50 9.62
C ALA A 821 -23.82 -0.82 9.27
N LYS A 822 -22.69 -1.52 9.49
CA LYS A 822 -21.33 -0.99 9.29
C LYS A 822 -21.14 -0.25 7.94
N HIS A 823 -21.69 -0.77 6.86
CA HIS A 823 -21.54 -0.20 5.50
C HIS A 823 -22.84 0.37 4.92
N ASP A 824 -23.96 0.28 5.65
CA ASP A 824 -25.28 0.68 5.17
C ASP A 824 -25.70 1.99 5.81
N HIS A 825 -25.59 3.07 5.04
CA HIS A 825 -26.02 4.40 5.41
C HIS A 825 -27.33 4.74 4.70
N LEU A 826 -28.37 5.00 5.49
CA LEU A 826 -29.61 5.56 4.98
C LEU A 826 -29.53 7.08 4.99
N ARG A 827 -29.87 7.66 3.85
CA ARG A 827 -30.13 9.09 3.66
C ARG A 827 -31.15 9.23 2.54
N LYS A 828 -31.71 10.43 2.40
CA LYS A 828 -32.59 10.74 1.27
C LYS A 828 -31.91 10.39 -0.07
N GLY A 829 -32.60 9.63 -0.92
CA GLY A 829 -32.10 9.19 -2.22
C GLY A 829 -31.44 7.80 -2.24
N VAL A 830 -31.33 7.10 -1.11
CA VAL A 830 -30.80 5.73 -1.04
C VAL A 830 -31.92 4.73 -1.34
N TYR A 831 -31.61 3.66 -2.08
CA TYR A 831 -32.53 2.54 -2.30
C TYR A 831 -32.33 1.45 -1.26
N VAL A 832 -33.42 0.94 -0.72
CA VAL A 832 -33.45 -0.06 0.35
C VAL A 832 -34.33 -1.25 -0.03
N VAL A 833 -33.99 -2.42 0.50
CA VAL A 833 -34.86 -3.59 0.46
C VAL A 833 -35.56 -3.73 1.81
N VAL A 834 -36.88 -3.93 1.79
CA VAL A 834 -37.71 -4.03 2.98
C VAL A 834 -38.38 -5.41 3.04
N ARG A 835 -38.35 -6.04 4.21
CA ARG A 835 -39.02 -7.31 4.49
C ARG A 835 -40.49 -7.07 4.83
N VAL A 836 -41.39 -7.73 4.11
CA VAL A 836 -42.84 -7.71 4.37
C VAL A 836 -43.22 -8.98 5.14
N MET A 837 -43.96 -8.83 6.24
CA MET A 837 -44.47 -9.98 6.99
C MET A 837 -45.70 -10.56 6.29
N THR A 838 -45.47 -11.36 5.25
CA THR A 838 -46.45 -12.27 4.61
C THR A 838 -46.05 -13.72 4.88
N PRO A 839 -46.95 -14.72 4.70
CA PRO A 839 -46.65 -16.14 4.88
C PRO A 839 -45.46 -16.64 4.04
N CYS A 840 -45.11 -15.94 2.97
CA CYS A 840 -44.03 -16.28 2.03
C CYS A 840 -42.76 -15.42 2.17
N THR A 841 -42.65 -14.54 3.17
CA THR A 841 -41.51 -13.59 3.35
C THR A 841 -41.17 -12.81 2.06
N ASP A 842 -42.11 -12.00 1.57
CA ASP A 842 -41.85 -11.16 0.39
C ASP A 842 -40.93 -9.97 0.72
N THR A 843 -40.06 -9.61 -0.23
CA THR A 843 -39.23 -8.40 -0.14
C THR A 843 -39.64 -7.37 -1.18
N VAL A 844 -39.59 -6.08 -0.81
CA VAL A 844 -39.94 -4.96 -1.69
C VAL A 844 -38.84 -3.91 -1.71
N VAL A 845 -38.69 -3.22 -2.84
CA VAL A 845 -37.71 -2.14 -2.99
C VAL A 845 -38.35 -0.80 -2.67
N GLY A 846 -37.64 0.05 -1.93
CA GLY A 846 -38.06 1.40 -1.59
C GLY A 846 -36.96 2.45 -1.81
N LEU A 847 -37.32 3.67 -2.18
CA LEU A 847 -36.43 4.83 -2.20
C LEU A 847 -36.67 5.68 -0.95
N VAL A 848 -35.62 5.98 -0.19
CA VAL A 848 -35.70 6.76 1.04
C VAL A 848 -36.02 8.22 0.73
N GLU A 849 -37.16 8.71 1.21
CA GLU A 849 -37.59 10.12 1.08
C GLU A 849 -37.17 10.97 2.28
N SER A 850 -37.34 10.42 3.48
CA SER A 850 -37.03 11.08 4.77
C SER A 850 -36.85 10.03 5.88
N LEU A 851 -36.09 10.38 6.91
CA LEU A 851 -35.82 9.54 8.08
C LEU A 851 -36.33 10.24 9.34
N TRP A 852 -36.92 9.48 10.25
CA TRP A 852 -37.60 10.02 11.42
C TRP A 852 -37.19 9.26 12.68
N ALA A 853 -36.85 10.00 13.73
CA ALA A 853 -36.61 9.47 15.07
C ALA A 853 -37.77 9.84 15.98
N ARG A 854 -38.36 8.85 16.64
CA ARG A 854 -39.46 9.01 17.60
C ARG A 854 -38.96 8.71 19.01
N LYS A 855 -38.91 9.73 19.86
CA LYS A 855 -38.44 9.59 21.25
C LYS A 855 -39.58 9.22 22.20
N ARG A 856 -39.49 8.04 22.81
CA ARG A 856 -40.31 7.59 23.94
C ARG A 856 -39.52 7.77 25.24
N SER A 857 -40.20 7.71 26.40
CA SER A 857 -39.59 7.94 27.72
C SER A 857 -38.35 7.08 28.03
N HIS A 858 -38.22 5.90 27.39
CA HIS A 858 -37.10 4.97 27.61
C HIS A 858 -36.43 4.41 26.32
N ARG A 859 -36.89 4.79 25.11
CA ARG A 859 -36.33 4.27 23.83
C ARG A 859 -36.55 5.27 22.69
N THR A 860 -35.64 5.31 21.72
CA THR A 860 -35.85 6.01 20.44
C THR A 860 -36.13 4.97 19.36
N ASP A 861 -37.28 5.06 18.71
CA ASP A 861 -37.63 4.23 17.56
C ASP A 861 -37.29 5.00 16.27
N TYR A 862 -36.76 4.32 15.25
CA TYR A 862 -36.43 4.94 13.97
C TYR A 862 -37.36 4.43 12.87
N PHE A 863 -37.78 5.36 12.02
CA PHE A 863 -38.68 5.11 10.91
C PHE A 863 -38.11 5.72 9.64
N VAL A 864 -38.36 5.04 8.52
CA VAL A 864 -38.00 5.51 7.20
C VAL A 864 -39.27 5.65 6.37
N LYS A 865 -39.47 6.83 5.77
CA LYS A 865 -40.51 7.02 4.76
C LYS A 865 -39.91 6.65 3.40
N VAL A 866 -40.49 5.65 2.76
CA VAL A 866 -40.04 5.16 1.46
C VAL A 866 -41.11 5.32 0.40
N GLN A 867 -40.67 5.62 -0.82
CA GLN A 867 -41.44 5.42 -2.04
C GLN A 867 -41.27 3.98 -2.50
N GLY A 868 -42.34 3.22 -2.67
CA GLY A 868 -42.30 1.82 -3.09
C GLY A 868 -42.09 1.63 -4.59
N PHE A 869 -41.43 0.52 -4.96
CA PHE A 869 -41.19 0.07 -6.32
C PHE A 869 -41.69 -1.36 -6.52
N THR A 870 -42.17 -1.65 -7.73
CA THR A 870 -42.51 -3.01 -8.17
C THR A 870 -41.41 -3.55 -9.10
N LEU A 871 -41.06 -4.81 -8.93
CA LEU A 871 -40.17 -5.53 -9.83
C LEU A 871 -40.84 -5.73 -11.18
N GLY A 872 -40.12 -5.43 -12.26
CA GLY A 872 -40.56 -5.63 -13.64
C GLY A 872 -39.85 -6.80 -14.32
N GLU A 873 -39.91 -6.82 -15.64
CA GLU A 873 -39.22 -7.81 -16.47
C GLU A 873 -37.69 -7.57 -16.48
N ILE A 874 -36.94 -8.54 -17.02
CA ILE A 874 -35.51 -8.37 -17.26
C ILE A 874 -35.35 -7.48 -18.48
N ASP A 875 -34.62 -6.38 -18.33
CA ASP A 875 -34.34 -5.47 -19.44
C ASP A 875 -33.43 -6.16 -20.47
N GLN A 876 -33.83 -6.17 -21.74
CA GLN A 876 -33.10 -6.90 -22.79
C GLN A 876 -31.71 -6.32 -23.11
N ALA A 877 -31.51 -5.02 -22.90
CA ALA A 877 -30.23 -4.37 -23.20
C ALA A 877 -29.24 -4.54 -22.05
N TYR A 878 -29.70 -4.34 -20.82
CA TYR A 878 -28.85 -4.42 -19.64
C TYR A 878 -28.76 -5.82 -19.03
N GLN A 879 -29.67 -6.74 -19.39
CA GLN A 879 -29.81 -8.07 -18.76
C GLN A 879 -29.97 -7.98 -17.23
N MET A 880 -30.57 -6.89 -16.75
CA MET A 880 -30.78 -6.60 -15.34
C MET A 880 -32.26 -6.42 -15.05
N ARG A 881 -32.64 -6.67 -13.79
CA ARG A 881 -34.04 -6.58 -13.34
C ARG A 881 -34.51 -5.13 -13.36
N SER A 882 -35.60 -4.86 -14.09
CA SER A 882 -36.23 -3.54 -14.09
C SER A 882 -37.06 -3.30 -12.83
N LEU A 883 -37.17 -2.02 -12.46
CA LEU A 883 -37.98 -1.51 -11.36
C LEU A 883 -38.91 -0.43 -11.89
N ARG A 884 -40.15 -0.45 -11.42
CA ARG A 884 -41.14 0.59 -11.70
C ARG A 884 -41.55 1.28 -10.41
N LYS A 885 -41.45 2.60 -10.39
CA LYS A 885 -41.94 3.44 -9.30
C LYS A 885 -43.45 3.30 -9.17
N THR A 886 -43.92 3.18 -7.95
CA THR A 886 -45.36 3.16 -7.65
C THR A 886 -45.77 4.46 -6.95
N ASN A 887 -47.07 4.74 -6.87
CA ASN A 887 -47.58 5.85 -6.05
C ASN A 887 -47.69 5.49 -4.55
N HIS A 888 -47.21 4.31 -4.15
CA HIS A 888 -47.31 3.86 -2.77
C HIS A 888 -46.16 4.45 -1.96
N HIS A 889 -46.51 5.18 -0.90
CA HIS A 889 -45.58 5.61 0.12
C HIS A 889 -45.89 4.84 1.40
N SER A 890 -44.87 4.52 2.17
CA SER A 890 -45.06 3.84 3.45
C SER A 890 -44.02 4.29 4.44
N VAL A 891 -44.44 4.40 5.70
CA VAL A 891 -43.55 4.64 6.83
C VAL A 891 -43.24 3.30 7.47
N ILE A 892 -41.96 2.95 7.50
CA ILE A 892 -41.50 1.60 7.82
C ILE A 892 -40.57 1.68 9.01
N HIS A 893 -40.75 0.76 9.96
CA HIS A 893 -39.83 0.64 11.08
C HIS A 893 -38.47 0.15 10.58
N ILE A 894 -37.39 0.73 11.09
CA ILE A 894 -36.04 0.49 10.61
C ILE A 894 -35.61 -0.99 10.64
N GLU A 895 -36.10 -1.75 11.63
CA GLU A 895 -35.81 -3.19 11.79
C GLU A 895 -36.33 -4.04 10.62
N LYS A 896 -37.24 -3.50 9.79
CA LYS A 896 -37.73 -4.18 8.57
C LYS A 896 -36.85 -3.92 7.34
N VAL A 897 -35.89 -3.00 7.42
CA VAL A 897 -34.95 -2.73 6.33
C VAL A 897 -33.86 -3.80 6.33
N ALA A 898 -33.76 -4.54 5.23
CA ALA A 898 -32.79 -5.63 5.07
C ALA A 898 -31.37 -5.13 4.73
N GLY A 899 -31.28 -3.99 4.03
CA GLY A 899 -30.02 -3.39 3.62
C GLY A 899 -30.20 -2.43 2.44
N THR A 900 -29.10 -1.85 1.96
CA THR A 900 -29.11 -0.92 0.82
C THR A 900 -28.71 -1.59 -0.49
N ILE A 901 -29.30 -1.14 -1.60
CA ILE A 901 -28.98 -1.61 -2.97
C ILE A 901 -28.65 -0.44 -3.90
N ASN A 902 -27.97 -0.72 -5.01
CA ASN A 902 -27.68 0.21 -6.09
C ASN A 902 -28.73 0.09 -7.21
N VAL A 903 -29.37 1.20 -7.54
CA VAL A 903 -30.41 1.30 -8.56
C VAL A 903 -30.15 2.50 -9.44
N GLN A 904 -30.26 2.30 -10.76
CA GLN A 904 -30.00 3.30 -11.80
C GLN A 904 -31.27 3.61 -12.58
N HIS A 905 -31.42 4.84 -13.08
CA HIS A 905 -32.51 5.18 -14.00
C HIS A 905 -32.29 4.50 -15.37
N ASN A 906 -33.36 4.01 -16.02
CA ASN A 906 -33.27 3.40 -17.36
C ASN A 906 -33.17 4.47 -18.45
N CYS A 907 -32.04 5.18 -18.51
CA CYS A 907 -31.82 6.27 -19.46
C CYS A 907 -31.87 5.84 -20.93
N ARG A 908 -31.48 4.61 -21.23
CA ARG A 908 -31.45 4.06 -22.60
C ARG A 908 -32.84 3.87 -23.17
N LYS A 909 -33.75 3.25 -22.42
CA LYS A 909 -35.14 3.02 -22.85
C LYS A 909 -35.89 4.32 -23.17
N PHE A 910 -35.60 5.38 -22.41
CA PHE A 910 -36.29 6.67 -22.54
C PHE A 910 -35.49 7.73 -23.30
N ASN A 911 -34.33 7.39 -23.87
CA ASN A 911 -33.47 8.32 -24.62
C ASN A 911 -33.30 9.67 -23.92
N CYS A 912 -32.94 9.64 -22.63
CA CYS A 912 -32.88 10.85 -21.80
C CYS A 912 -31.93 11.90 -22.41
N PRO A 913 -32.41 13.13 -22.69
CA PRO A 913 -31.60 14.15 -23.34
C PRO A 913 -30.55 14.72 -22.40
N ILE A 914 -29.39 15.08 -22.95
CA ILE A 914 -28.37 15.83 -22.23
C ILE A 914 -28.62 17.32 -22.47
N LYS A 915 -28.76 18.09 -21.38
CA LYS A 915 -28.97 19.54 -21.43
C LYS A 915 -27.93 20.25 -20.55
N LYS A 916 -27.48 21.43 -20.97
CA LYS A 916 -26.61 22.31 -20.16
C LYS A 916 -27.41 22.94 -19.02
N THR A 917 -27.55 22.23 -17.90
CA THR A 917 -28.44 22.62 -16.79
C THR A 917 -27.79 22.60 -15.41
N ARG A 918 -26.63 21.94 -15.27
CA ARG A 918 -25.93 21.83 -13.99
C ARG A 918 -25.03 23.04 -13.78
N GLN A 919 -25.17 23.74 -12.66
CA GLN A 919 -24.16 24.74 -12.26
C GLN A 919 -22.86 24.03 -11.92
N GLY A 920 -21.77 24.40 -12.60
CA GLY A 920 -20.44 23.93 -12.26
C GLY A 920 -19.92 24.62 -11.00
N GLN A 921 -19.05 23.95 -10.25
CA GLN A 921 -18.25 24.59 -9.21
C GLN A 921 -16.77 24.46 -9.56
N VAL A 922 -16.06 25.58 -9.53
CA VAL A 922 -14.59 25.63 -9.64
C VAL A 922 -14.09 26.42 -8.44
N GLU A 923 -13.07 25.88 -7.75
CA GLU A 923 -12.52 26.49 -6.53
C GLU A 923 -13.57 26.83 -5.45
N ARG A 924 -14.64 26.03 -5.36
CA ARG A 924 -15.80 26.23 -4.46
C ARG A 924 -16.65 27.47 -4.77
N GLN A 925 -16.52 28.05 -5.96
CA GLN A 925 -17.41 29.11 -6.47
C GLN A 925 -18.35 28.55 -7.53
N ASP A 926 -19.61 28.94 -7.46
CA ASP A 926 -20.62 28.58 -8.47
C ASP A 926 -20.33 29.31 -9.78
N LEU A 927 -20.08 28.56 -10.84
CA LEU A 927 -19.94 29.09 -12.18
C LEU A 927 -21.31 29.48 -12.73
N LYS A 928 -21.34 30.60 -13.48
CA LYS A 928 -22.51 30.96 -14.30
C LYS A 928 -22.69 30.05 -15.52
N VAL A 929 -21.61 29.38 -15.95
CA VAL A 929 -21.61 28.46 -17.10
C VAL A 929 -22.22 27.12 -16.68
N LEU A 930 -23.27 26.71 -17.40
CA LEU A 930 -23.99 25.47 -17.14
C LEU A 930 -23.36 24.29 -17.87
N ARG A 931 -23.07 23.22 -17.14
CA ARG A 931 -22.47 21.98 -17.67
C ARG A 931 -23.53 21.01 -18.20
N PRO A 932 -23.18 20.16 -19.19
CA PRO A 932 -24.06 19.11 -19.69
C PRO A 932 -24.44 18.13 -18.56
N GLN A 933 -25.73 17.87 -18.40
CA GLN A 933 -26.28 16.90 -17.45
C GLN A 933 -27.38 16.10 -18.15
N VAL A 934 -27.50 14.80 -17.81
CA VAL A 934 -28.64 13.99 -18.24
C VAL A 934 -29.90 14.51 -17.56
N CYS A 935 -30.85 15.00 -18.35
CA CYS A 935 -32.21 15.27 -17.89
C CYS A 935 -33.04 14.03 -18.14
N HIS A 936 -33.48 13.36 -17.07
CA HIS A 936 -34.34 12.19 -17.23
C HIS A 936 -35.68 12.60 -17.86
N ALA A 937 -36.06 11.91 -18.94
CA ALA A 937 -37.33 12.11 -19.63
C ALA A 937 -38.51 11.45 -18.88
N ASP A 938 -38.17 10.57 -17.94
CA ASP A 938 -39.09 9.82 -17.09
C ASP A 938 -38.56 9.81 -15.64
N ASN A 939 -39.43 9.54 -14.68
CA ASN A 939 -39.07 9.37 -13.27
C ASN A 939 -39.61 8.06 -12.68
N ASP A 940 -40.07 7.13 -13.52
CA ASP A 940 -40.77 5.92 -13.08
C ASP A 940 -39.98 4.63 -13.35
N HIS A 941 -39.02 4.61 -14.28
CA HIS A 941 -38.34 3.38 -14.69
C HIS A 941 -36.86 3.32 -14.30
N PHE A 942 -36.52 2.26 -13.60
CA PHE A 942 -35.21 2.04 -13.02
C PHE A 942 -34.73 0.61 -13.25
N ILE A 943 -33.47 0.33 -12.93
CA ILE A 943 -32.80 -0.96 -13.08
C ILE A 943 -31.98 -1.22 -11.82
N ILE A 944 -32.06 -2.45 -11.30
CA ILE A 944 -31.20 -2.90 -10.20
C ILE A 944 -29.83 -3.22 -10.77
N ASN A 945 -28.79 -2.55 -10.28
CA ASN A 945 -27.42 -2.89 -10.64
C ASN A 945 -27.04 -4.23 -10.00
N SER A 946 -27.26 -5.30 -10.74
CA SER A 946 -27.03 -6.67 -10.26
C SER A 946 -25.55 -7.02 -10.22
N ALA A 947 -24.68 -6.19 -10.81
CA ALA A 947 -23.23 -6.29 -10.73
C ALA A 947 -22.65 -5.49 -9.53
N SER A 948 -23.50 -4.98 -8.63
CA SER A 948 -23.02 -4.30 -7.43
C SER A 948 -22.22 -5.27 -6.55
N LEU A 949 -21.01 -4.87 -6.21
CA LEU A 949 -20.10 -5.65 -5.37
C LEU A 949 -20.39 -5.45 -3.87
N SER A 950 -21.34 -4.56 -3.51
CA SER A 950 -21.81 -4.37 -2.13
C SER A 950 -23.14 -5.07 -1.92
N ASN A 951 -23.34 -5.69 -0.75
CA ASN A 951 -24.55 -6.47 -0.44
C ASN A 951 -24.93 -7.42 -1.61
N VAL A 952 -23.95 -8.17 -2.14
CA VAL A 952 -24.10 -8.99 -3.36
C VAL A 952 -25.28 -9.96 -3.24
N GLU A 953 -25.38 -10.64 -2.09
CA GLU A 953 -26.49 -11.57 -1.79
C GLU A 953 -27.86 -10.87 -1.82
N LEU A 954 -27.92 -9.63 -1.31
CA LEU A 954 -29.15 -8.84 -1.33
C LEU A 954 -29.54 -8.44 -2.75
N HIS A 955 -28.56 -8.04 -3.58
CA HIS A 955 -28.80 -7.71 -5.00
C HIS A 955 -29.22 -8.94 -5.80
N HIS A 956 -28.57 -10.09 -5.59
CA HIS A 956 -28.91 -11.33 -6.29
C HIS A 956 -30.31 -11.83 -5.89
N SER A 957 -30.62 -11.84 -4.59
CA SER A 957 -31.92 -12.29 -4.09
C SER A 957 -33.07 -11.42 -4.59
N ILE A 958 -32.92 -10.08 -4.58
CA ILE A 958 -33.98 -9.18 -5.04
C ILE A 958 -34.10 -9.11 -6.57
N ALA A 959 -32.98 -9.20 -7.30
CA ALA A 959 -32.99 -9.15 -8.76
C ALA A 959 -33.56 -10.45 -9.35
N SER A 960 -33.35 -11.58 -8.66
CA SER A 960 -33.82 -12.91 -9.05
C SER A 960 -33.57 -13.16 -10.55
N LEU A 961 -32.34 -12.91 -10.98
CA LEU A 961 -31.92 -13.14 -12.36
C LEU A 961 -31.70 -14.64 -12.59
N PRO A 962 -32.13 -15.18 -13.74
CA PRO A 962 -31.85 -16.57 -14.08
C PRO A 962 -30.34 -16.74 -14.27
N THR A 963 -29.70 -17.48 -13.36
CA THR A 963 -28.31 -17.92 -13.54
C THR A 963 -28.32 -19.12 -14.47
N VAL A 964 -28.15 -18.88 -15.76
CA VAL A 964 -27.90 -19.96 -16.71
C VAL A 964 -26.43 -20.36 -16.54
N PRO A 965 -26.12 -21.61 -16.16
CA PRO A 965 -24.74 -22.06 -16.13
C PRO A 965 -24.16 -21.95 -17.54
N VAL A 966 -23.03 -21.24 -17.67
CA VAL A 966 -22.32 -21.12 -18.94
C VAL A 966 -21.85 -22.52 -19.34
N SER A 967 -22.30 -23.02 -20.49
CA SER A 967 -21.88 -24.33 -20.97
C SER A 967 -20.44 -24.25 -21.51
N PRO A 968 -19.71 -25.38 -21.56
CA PRO A 968 -18.41 -25.45 -22.21
C PRO A 968 -18.41 -24.89 -23.64
N MET A 969 -19.49 -25.14 -24.40
CA MET A 969 -19.66 -24.62 -25.76
C MET A 969 -19.83 -23.10 -25.80
N ASP A 970 -20.50 -22.51 -24.81
CA ASP A 970 -20.66 -21.05 -24.73
C ASP A 970 -19.31 -20.36 -24.48
N TRP A 971 -18.45 -20.96 -23.65
CA TRP A 971 -17.08 -20.50 -23.45
C TRP A 971 -16.28 -20.53 -24.74
N LEU A 972 -16.29 -21.66 -25.47
CA LEU A 972 -15.59 -21.78 -26.75
C LEU A 972 -16.08 -20.76 -27.78
N GLN A 973 -17.40 -20.58 -27.88
CA GLN A 973 -17.99 -19.64 -28.81
C GLN A 973 -17.58 -18.20 -28.46
N CYS A 974 -17.65 -17.83 -27.18
CA CYS A 974 -17.24 -16.52 -26.70
C CYS A 974 -15.75 -16.23 -26.99
N VAL A 975 -14.87 -17.19 -26.73
CA VAL A 975 -13.43 -17.05 -27.00
C VAL A 975 -13.16 -16.91 -28.50
N ARG A 976 -13.83 -17.70 -29.35
CA ARG A 976 -13.70 -17.60 -30.82
C ARG A 976 -14.22 -16.28 -31.36
N ASP A 977 -15.37 -15.81 -30.89
CA ASP A 977 -15.97 -14.55 -31.32
C ASP A 977 -15.11 -13.36 -30.88
N GLY A 978 -14.63 -13.38 -29.63
CA GLY A 978 -13.68 -12.40 -29.12
C GLY A 978 -12.38 -12.37 -29.92
N TYR A 979 -11.82 -13.54 -30.22
CA TYR A 979 -10.60 -13.68 -31.01
C TYR A 979 -10.79 -13.17 -32.45
N ALA A 980 -11.90 -13.51 -33.10
CA ALA A 980 -12.23 -13.02 -34.44
C ALA A 980 -12.34 -11.49 -34.45
N ASN A 981 -13.03 -10.90 -33.48
CA ASN A 981 -13.12 -9.44 -33.36
C ASN A 981 -11.75 -8.79 -33.15
N TRP A 982 -10.89 -9.40 -32.34
CA TRP A 982 -9.53 -8.91 -32.09
C TRP A 982 -8.67 -8.90 -33.36
N LEU A 983 -8.84 -9.90 -34.24
CA LEU A 983 -8.16 -9.92 -35.54
C LEU A 983 -8.76 -8.95 -36.57
N TYR A 984 -10.04 -8.59 -36.43
CA TYR A 984 -10.76 -7.72 -37.37
C TYR A 984 -10.63 -6.22 -37.07
N THR A 985 -10.07 -5.82 -35.92
CA THR A 985 -9.78 -4.41 -35.63
C THR A 985 -8.77 -3.86 -36.64
N PRO A 986 -9.14 -2.90 -37.51
CA PRO A 986 -8.21 -2.31 -38.45
C PRO A 986 -7.13 -1.58 -37.66
N ASN A 987 -5.85 -1.90 -37.91
CA ASN A 987 -4.68 -1.26 -37.32
C ASN A 987 -4.87 0.25 -37.17
N HIS A 988 -5.28 0.71 -35.98
CA HIS A 988 -4.98 2.05 -35.54
C HIS A 988 -3.50 2.02 -35.18
N ASN A 989 -2.69 2.66 -36.03
CA ASN A 989 -1.25 2.91 -35.86
C ASN A 989 -0.43 1.74 -35.29
N ALA A 990 0.08 0.89 -36.18
CA ALA A 990 1.15 -0.06 -35.86
C ALA A 990 2.49 0.60 -35.44
N ASN A 991 2.54 1.93 -35.32
CA ASN A 991 3.70 2.68 -34.83
C ASN A 991 3.61 3.03 -33.34
N ASP A 992 2.43 3.02 -32.70
CA ASP A 992 2.30 3.48 -31.30
C ASP A 992 2.49 2.34 -30.27
N ILE A 993 2.83 1.11 -30.70
CA ILE A 993 3.09 -0.04 -29.80
C ILE A 993 4.51 -0.63 -30.02
N LEU A 994 5.26 -0.12 -30.99
CA LEU A 994 6.62 -0.60 -31.30
C LEU A 994 7.72 0.46 -31.08
N GLU A 995 7.37 1.69 -30.66
CA GLU A 995 8.35 2.77 -30.40
C GLU A 995 8.61 3.03 -28.90
N GLU A 996 8.25 2.11 -27.99
CA GLU A 996 8.58 2.21 -26.55
C GLU A 996 9.61 1.17 -26.05
N ASP A 997 10.28 0.43 -26.95
CA ASP A 997 11.25 -0.60 -26.58
C ASP A 997 12.72 -0.26 -26.94
N GLU A 998 13.07 0.98 -27.34
CA GLU A 998 14.46 1.35 -27.73
C GLU A 998 15.22 2.35 -26.85
N ASP A 999 14.65 2.92 -25.78
CA ASP A 999 15.39 3.83 -24.90
C ASP A 999 15.73 3.18 -23.53
N ASP A 1000 16.63 2.18 -23.55
CA ASP A 1000 17.45 1.82 -22.37
C ASP A 1000 18.80 1.21 -22.76
N GLN A 1001 19.31 1.56 -23.96
CA GLN A 1001 20.70 1.33 -24.34
C GLN A 1001 21.40 2.66 -24.58
N SER A 1002 22.11 3.18 -23.57
CA SER A 1002 23.37 3.87 -23.85
C SER A 1002 24.25 3.98 -22.61
N GLY A 1003 25.50 3.55 -22.78
CA GLY A 1003 26.59 3.77 -21.83
C GLY A 1003 27.76 2.78 -21.97
N ASP A 1004 28.30 2.60 -23.19
CA ASP A 1004 29.73 2.84 -23.49
C ASP A 1004 30.28 1.89 -24.56
N ASP A 1005 30.21 2.34 -25.82
CA ASP A 1005 31.14 1.95 -26.87
C ASP A 1005 31.94 3.19 -27.30
N ALA A 1006 33.21 3.23 -26.90
CA ALA A 1006 34.22 4.05 -27.56
C ALA A 1006 35.63 3.46 -27.36
N ALA A 1007 36.16 2.88 -28.44
CA ALA A 1007 37.45 3.22 -29.06
C ALA A 1007 38.32 2.02 -29.46
N GLU A 1008 38.40 1.87 -30.79
CA GLU A 1008 39.59 1.62 -31.63
C GLU A 1008 40.43 0.34 -31.51
N GLY A 1009 40.62 -0.30 -32.67
CA GLY A 1009 41.98 -0.63 -33.16
C GLY A 1009 42.23 -2.10 -33.52
N ASP A 1010 42.56 -2.29 -34.81
CA ASP A 1010 43.40 -3.36 -35.38
C ASP A 1010 42.80 -4.76 -35.58
N ALA A 1011 42.58 -5.15 -36.85
CA ALA A 1011 43.48 -6.08 -37.54
C ALA A 1011 42.92 -6.54 -38.91
N GLU A 1012 43.75 -6.30 -39.93
CA GLU A 1012 44.10 -7.24 -41.01
C GLU A 1012 43.13 -7.44 -42.20
N GLU A 1013 43.52 -6.78 -43.29
CA GLU A 1013 43.26 -7.09 -44.69
C GLU A 1013 43.69 -8.53 -45.04
N GLU A 1014 42.81 -9.29 -45.71
CA GLU A 1014 43.17 -10.31 -46.71
C GLU A 1014 42.09 -10.32 -47.81
N ASP A 1015 42.35 -9.51 -48.83
CA ASP A 1015 42.44 -9.83 -50.27
C ASP A 1015 41.53 -10.86 -50.98
N GLU A 1016 41.15 -10.42 -52.19
CA GLU A 1016 40.76 -11.14 -53.43
C GLU A 1016 39.33 -11.71 -53.55
N ALA A 1017 38.55 -11.47 -54.62
CA ALA A 1017 38.70 -10.68 -55.84
C ALA A 1017 37.30 -10.58 -56.49
N ASP A 1018 36.96 -9.44 -57.10
CA ASP A 1018 35.98 -9.38 -58.18
C ASP A 1018 36.57 -8.49 -59.28
N ASP A 1019 36.54 -9.03 -60.49
CA ASP A 1019 37.02 -8.43 -61.73
C ASP A 1019 36.29 -7.11 -62.06
N ASP A 1020 37.01 -6.28 -62.81
CA ASP A 1020 36.51 -5.41 -63.89
C ASP A 1020 35.89 -4.01 -63.59
N ILE A 1021 36.74 -2.97 -63.66
CA ILE A 1021 36.85 -1.98 -64.78
C ILE A 1021 37.18 -0.54 -64.30
N ASP A 1022 38.33 -0.08 -64.84
CA ASP A 1022 38.91 1.28 -65.06
C ASP A 1022 39.23 2.24 -63.90
#